data_AF-A0A920PT92-F1
#
_entry.id   AF-A0A920PT92-F1
#
_cell.length_a   1.000
_cell.length_b   1.000
_cell.length_c   1.000
_cell.angle_alpha   90.00
_cell.angle_beta   90.00
_cell.angle_gamma   90.00
#
_symmetry.space_group_name_H-M   'P 1'
#
loop_
_entity.id
_entity.type
_entity.pdbx_description
1 polymer ?
#
loop_
_entity_poly.entity_id
_entity_poly.type
_entity_poly.pdbx_seq_one_letter_code
_entity_poly.pdbx_strand_id
1 'polypeptide(L)'
;MPGDLADQAFDKQLTLPLNCLPQIESVHDMVRFNIQEENCHREGLQALLETAYQWSTGDVALRDSYDRAWFESLWDRALREHTELRSFDGAAHEQIRANFQKMDRHTLEHNRARIAQTHWERMPRNQGGGQLAVLRRQFELRRRHIPIRQLLERAGNPVQKIKPVFMMSPLSIAAYLSPRSIKFDLVVFDEASQVKPVDALGAVMRSNQVVVVGDSQQLPPTPFFENASSMEESPDEELTSDIESILGLFASQNAPTRMLRWHYRSRHDSLIAVSNQEFYGGSLILFPSPNSGKQDTGLFYHHLMDTVYGRGTTSSNPLEAQAIAYAVMEHARIRPDQSLGVVAFSMAQTNEILEQLDALREADPSNEHFFSAHLDEPFFVKNLETVQGDERDVILISIGYGRADDGRVDLNFGPLNREGGERRLNVLITRARRRCEVFTNMTENDIDLNRTNSRGIQALRTFLAFANSGILDSASEESASDIRTGSNSQLKKLITEAISNKGYMVTETPGWGSGTVDLAVSDPGHPESYILGIEFDGPTYDSAKSARDRDRLRPQVLEGLGWRLFRAWSPQWISNPQRELERVMSEIDSYKVNAPTVIPELEHSQVKPPATIIRDEVPSPDTNIQVAKYQFTNLILKESDKNMTTASTVSLLLWAAKVVDTESPVHISEIPRRIYSAAGVTRASKNLQATMDKAIDRMIETGRVSRRGDFLWNNDMTQPPVRDRSGLTSATRKLNMISDEELEEAICFVVERSYGIARGQAPTTVFKLMGYRRTNQAMKDRFNELVNNLLSDGRLGDEGEHLVLASQSDN
;
A
#
# COMPACT_ATOMS: atom_id res chain seq x y z
N MET A 1 64.00 -39.25 30.87
CA MET A 1 64.40 -40.59 31.37
C MET A 1 63.34 -41.03 32.37
N PRO A 2 62.84 -42.28 32.33
CA PRO A 2 61.76 -42.68 33.22
C PRO A 2 62.35 -43.21 34.54
N GLY A 3 62.01 -42.54 35.65
CA GLY A 3 62.38 -42.94 37.01
C GLY A 3 62.46 -41.73 37.95
N ASP A 4 61.91 -41.87 39.17
CA ASP A 4 61.94 -40.83 40.20
C ASP A 4 63.40 -40.40 40.46
N LEU A 5 63.64 -39.11 40.67
CA LEU A 5 64.98 -38.59 40.90
C LEU A 5 65.63 -39.25 42.12
N ALA A 6 64.81 -39.60 43.12
CA ALA A 6 65.21 -40.32 44.32
C ALA A 6 65.83 -41.70 44.04
N ASP A 7 65.50 -42.32 42.91
CA ASP A 7 65.95 -43.66 42.54
C ASP A 7 67.22 -43.66 41.66
N GLN A 8 67.77 -42.48 41.35
CA GLN A 8 68.96 -42.34 40.50
C GLN A 8 70.26 -42.26 41.32
N ALA A 9 71.40 -42.64 40.71
CA ALA A 9 72.70 -42.54 41.36
C ALA A 9 73.02 -41.11 41.82
N PHE A 10 73.69 -40.96 42.97
CA PHE A 10 73.98 -39.66 43.61
C PHE A 10 74.61 -38.65 42.65
N ASP A 11 75.54 -39.07 41.79
CA ASP A 11 76.17 -38.18 40.82
C ASP A 11 75.15 -37.58 39.83
N LYS A 12 74.12 -38.35 39.44
CA LYS A 12 73.01 -37.86 38.61
C LYS A 12 72.04 -36.98 39.40
N GLN A 13 71.75 -37.34 40.66
CA GLN A 13 70.95 -36.51 41.58
C GLN A 13 71.61 -35.15 41.85
N LEU A 14 72.94 -35.08 41.84
CA LEU A 14 73.71 -33.85 42.04
C LEU A 14 73.81 -33.02 40.75
N THR A 15 73.93 -33.67 39.60
CA THR A 15 74.09 -33.01 38.29
C THR A 15 72.84 -32.20 37.89
N LEU A 16 71.64 -32.71 38.20
CA LEU A 16 70.39 -32.02 37.86
C LEU A 16 70.24 -30.65 38.56
N PRO A 17 70.31 -30.53 39.90
CA PRO A 17 70.21 -29.23 40.58
C PRO A 17 71.38 -28.30 40.27
N LEU A 18 72.60 -28.83 40.04
CA LEU A 18 73.74 -28.02 39.58
C LEU A 18 73.52 -27.41 38.19
N ASN A 19 72.86 -28.15 37.28
CA ASN A 19 72.49 -27.62 35.96
C ASN A 19 71.31 -26.64 36.02
N CYS A 20 70.43 -26.74 37.02
CA CYS A 20 69.30 -25.83 37.21
C CYS A 20 69.67 -24.54 37.98
N LEU A 21 70.75 -24.57 38.78
CA LEU A 21 71.25 -23.46 39.60
C LEU A 21 71.42 -22.12 38.84
N PRO A 22 71.94 -22.10 37.59
CA PRO A 22 72.04 -20.88 36.79
C PRO A 22 70.68 -20.25 36.38
N GLN A 23 69.59 -21.03 36.41
CA GLN A 23 68.23 -20.61 36.04
C GLN A 23 67.25 -20.79 37.22
N ILE A 24 67.73 -20.74 38.46
CA ILE A 24 66.91 -21.06 39.64
C ILE A 24 65.63 -20.21 39.77
N GLU A 25 65.63 -19.00 39.22
CA GLU A 25 64.45 -18.12 39.17
C GLU A 25 63.32 -18.69 38.29
N SER A 26 63.63 -19.50 37.26
CA SER A 26 62.63 -20.15 36.39
C SER A 26 61.92 -21.33 37.06
N VAL A 27 62.34 -21.73 38.27
CA VAL A 27 61.62 -22.74 39.07
C VAL A 27 60.20 -22.25 39.40
N HIS A 28 60.02 -20.93 39.61
CA HIS A 28 58.69 -20.36 39.83
C HIS A 28 57.80 -20.49 38.60
N ASP A 29 58.36 -20.38 37.39
CA ASP A 29 57.62 -20.58 36.14
C ASP A 29 57.23 -22.05 35.98
N MET A 30 58.11 -22.99 36.37
CA MET A 30 57.79 -24.41 36.39
C MET A 30 56.66 -24.74 37.39
N VAL A 31 56.66 -24.13 38.58
CA VAL A 31 55.56 -24.29 39.55
C VAL A 31 54.25 -23.74 38.98
N ARG A 32 54.27 -22.56 38.36
CA ARG A 32 53.09 -22.00 37.69
C ARG A 32 52.60 -22.91 36.58
N PHE A 33 53.51 -23.44 35.77
CA PHE A 33 53.19 -24.35 34.69
C PHE A 33 52.56 -25.66 35.21
N ASN A 34 53.11 -26.28 36.25
CA ASN A 34 52.53 -27.47 36.89
C ASN A 34 51.12 -27.22 37.45
N ILE A 35 50.85 -26.02 38.00
CA ILE A 35 49.51 -25.63 38.45
C ILE A 35 48.56 -25.52 37.24
N GLN A 36 49.00 -24.92 36.14
CA GLN A 36 48.19 -24.84 34.92
C GLN A 36 47.98 -26.21 34.27
N GLU A 37 48.97 -27.09 34.33
CA GLU A 37 48.88 -28.47 33.90
C GLU A 37 47.79 -29.21 34.68
N GLU A 38 47.80 -29.12 36.02
CA GLU A 38 46.79 -29.75 36.87
C GLU A 38 45.38 -29.20 36.56
N ASN A 39 45.25 -27.90 36.35
CA ASN A 39 43.97 -27.29 35.96
C ASN A 39 43.49 -27.82 34.60
N CYS A 40 44.36 -27.89 33.60
CA CYS A 40 44.02 -28.45 32.28
C CYS A 40 43.61 -29.93 32.38
N HIS A 41 44.28 -30.72 33.22
CA HIS A 41 43.85 -32.10 33.48
C HIS A 41 42.45 -32.17 34.10
N ARG A 42 42.13 -31.28 35.04
CA ARG A 42 40.82 -31.23 35.71
C ARG A 42 39.69 -30.86 34.75
N GLU A 43 39.96 -29.96 33.82
CA GLU A 43 39.00 -29.51 32.80
C GLU A 43 38.97 -30.40 31.54
N GLY A 44 39.76 -31.48 31.49
CA GLY A 44 39.79 -32.40 30.35
C GLY A 44 40.55 -31.90 29.13
N LEU A 45 41.45 -30.93 29.29
CA LEU A 45 42.26 -30.30 28.24
C LEU A 45 43.64 -30.96 28.05
N GLN A 46 43.76 -32.27 28.34
CA GLN A 46 45.05 -32.97 28.30
C GLN A 46 45.71 -32.93 26.91
N ALA A 47 44.91 -33.04 25.85
CA ALA A 47 45.41 -32.99 24.47
C ALA A 47 46.08 -31.63 24.13
N LEU A 48 45.62 -30.54 24.75
CA LEU A 48 46.21 -29.21 24.56
C LEU A 48 47.59 -29.13 25.23
N LEU A 49 47.73 -29.69 26.43
CA LEU A 49 49.01 -29.79 27.14
C LEU A 49 50.02 -30.63 26.37
N GLU A 50 49.61 -31.82 25.91
CA GLU A 50 50.46 -32.71 25.09
C GLU A 50 50.97 -31.99 23.83
N THR A 51 50.10 -31.21 23.19
CA THR A 51 50.48 -30.38 22.04
C THR A 51 51.45 -29.27 22.45
N ALA A 52 51.19 -28.58 23.56
CA ALA A 52 52.06 -27.51 24.07
C ALA A 52 53.48 -28.02 24.41
N TYR A 53 53.60 -29.24 24.94
CA TYR A 53 54.89 -29.85 25.27
C TYR A 53 55.77 -30.17 24.07
N GLN A 54 55.15 -30.49 22.93
CA GLN A 54 55.85 -30.97 21.73
C GLN A 54 56.01 -29.88 20.68
N TRP A 55 55.24 -28.79 20.78
CA TRP A 55 55.16 -27.79 19.73
C TRP A 55 56.09 -26.60 19.99
N SER A 56 57.18 -26.55 19.24
CA SER A 56 58.24 -25.54 19.36
C SER A 56 57.81 -24.09 19.09
N THR A 57 56.64 -23.84 18.49
CA THR A 57 56.07 -22.49 18.28
C THR A 57 54.73 -22.31 19.00
N GLY A 58 54.43 -23.18 19.96
CA GLY A 58 53.18 -23.17 20.72
C GLY A 58 53.04 -21.95 21.64
N ASP A 59 54.15 -21.35 22.06
CA ASP A 59 54.18 -20.11 22.85
C ASP A 59 53.44 -18.94 22.18
N VAL A 60 53.41 -18.91 20.83
CA VAL A 60 52.69 -17.90 20.06
C VAL A 60 51.39 -18.45 19.46
N ALA A 61 51.41 -19.67 18.91
CA ALA A 61 50.33 -20.17 18.06
C ALA A 61 49.31 -21.08 18.77
N LEU A 62 49.57 -21.51 20.02
CA LEU A 62 48.69 -22.45 20.73
C LEU A 62 47.29 -21.87 20.96
N ARG A 63 47.21 -20.60 21.36
CA ARG A 63 45.93 -19.92 21.57
C ARG A 63 45.12 -19.84 20.28
N ASP A 64 45.71 -19.34 19.21
CA ASP A 64 45.04 -19.20 17.92
C ASP A 64 44.57 -20.56 17.37
N SER A 65 45.37 -21.61 17.61
CA SER A 65 45.02 -22.98 17.21
C SER A 65 43.88 -23.56 18.03
N TYR A 66 43.86 -23.30 19.35
CA TYR A 66 42.75 -23.66 20.21
C TYR A 66 41.47 -22.93 19.79
N ASP A 67 41.53 -21.60 19.62
CA ASP A 67 40.39 -20.78 19.20
C ASP A 67 39.85 -21.26 17.84
N ARG A 68 40.73 -21.54 16.88
CA ARG A 68 40.36 -22.13 15.59
C ARG A 68 39.67 -23.48 15.74
N ALA A 69 40.27 -24.43 16.46
CA ALA A 69 39.69 -25.76 16.63
C ALA A 69 38.34 -25.70 17.35
N TRP A 70 38.21 -24.81 18.34
CA TRP A 70 36.96 -24.55 19.05
C TRP A 70 35.88 -24.02 18.10
N PHE A 71 36.16 -22.95 17.34
CA PHE A 71 35.19 -22.38 16.40
C PHE A 71 34.84 -23.32 15.25
N GLU A 72 35.81 -24.07 14.70
CA GLU A 72 35.55 -25.11 13.70
C GLU A 72 34.64 -26.20 14.27
N SER A 73 34.85 -26.62 15.53
CA SER A 73 33.98 -27.61 16.18
C SER A 73 32.55 -27.10 16.40
N LEU A 74 32.39 -25.82 16.73
CA LEU A 74 31.08 -25.17 16.87
C LEU A 74 30.36 -25.07 15.52
N TRP A 75 31.10 -24.73 14.45
CA TRP A 75 30.57 -24.71 13.09
C TRP A 75 30.14 -26.11 12.62
N ASP A 76 30.99 -27.12 12.80
CA ASP A 76 30.67 -28.51 12.48
C ASP A 76 29.48 -29.04 13.28
N ARG A 77 29.35 -28.61 14.53
CA ARG A 77 28.16 -28.90 15.34
C ARG A 77 26.92 -28.22 14.76
N ALA A 78 26.99 -26.93 14.43
CA ALA A 78 25.87 -26.21 13.82
C ALA A 78 25.43 -26.84 12.49
N LEU A 79 26.36 -27.26 11.63
CA LEU A 79 26.05 -27.97 10.39
C LEU A 79 25.43 -29.37 10.62
N ARG A 80 25.77 -30.05 11.72
CA ARG A 80 25.16 -31.34 12.07
C ARG A 80 23.76 -31.17 12.66
N GLU A 81 23.57 -30.16 13.50
CA GLU A 81 22.31 -29.89 14.20
C GLU A 81 21.27 -29.19 13.28
N HIS A 82 21.73 -28.39 12.30
CA HIS A 82 20.87 -27.62 11.40
C HIS A 82 21.05 -28.05 9.94
N THR A 83 20.09 -28.82 9.42
CA THR A 83 20.14 -29.36 8.05
C THR A 83 20.05 -28.26 7.00
N GLU A 84 19.34 -27.18 7.31
CA GLU A 84 19.16 -26.00 6.47
C GLU A 84 20.50 -25.29 6.20
N LEU A 85 21.37 -25.18 7.21
CA LEU A 85 22.71 -24.62 7.05
C LEU A 85 23.62 -25.55 6.24
N ARG A 86 23.55 -26.87 6.50
CA ARG A 86 24.35 -27.87 5.79
C ARG A 86 24.00 -27.99 4.30
N SER A 87 22.75 -27.78 3.95
CA SER A 87 22.27 -27.84 2.57
C SER A 87 22.23 -26.48 1.87
N PHE A 88 22.72 -25.42 2.53
CA PHE A 88 22.71 -24.08 1.98
C PHE A 88 23.67 -23.98 0.78
N ASP A 89 23.10 -23.67 -0.38
CA ASP A 89 23.84 -23.24 -1.56
C ASP A 89 23.36 -21.84 -1.96
N GLY A 90 24.25 -20.85 -1.88
CA GLY A 90 23.88 -19.47 -2.17
C GLY A 90 23.48 -19.24 -3.63
N ALA A 91 23.99 -20.03 -4.59
CA ALA A 91 23.56 -19.92 -5.98
C ALA A 91 22.11 -20.39 -6.15
N ALA A 92 21.76 -21.56 -5.60
CA ALA A 92 20.38 -22.02 -5.56
C ALA A 92 19.46 -21.06 -4.78
N HIS A 93 19.94 -20.51 -3.66
CA HIS A 93 19.17 -19.56 -2.86
C HIS A 93 18.88 -18.25 -3.63
N GLU A 94 19.86 -17.74 -4.37
CA GLU A 94 19.68 -16.56 -5.23
C GLU A 94 18.64 -16.82 -6.33
N GLN A 95 18.66 -18.02 -6.93
CA GLN A 95 17.65 -18.40 -7.91
C GLN A 95 16.24 -18.46 -7.29
N ILE A 96 16.11 -18.95 -6.05
CA ILE A 96 14.84 -18.94 -5.31
C ILE A 96 14.37 -17.51 -5.08
N ARG A 97 15.26 -16.60 -4.65
CA ARG A 97 14.94 -15.17 -4.46
C ARG A 97 14.49 -14.51 -5.76
N ALA A 98 15.22 -14.72 -6.85
CA ALA A 98 14.85 -14.18 -8.17
C ALA A 98 13.50 -14.70 -8.66
N ASN A 99 13.23 -16.01 -8.47
CA ASN A 99 11.94 -16.62 -8.79
C ASN A 99 10.82 -16.01 -7.93
N PHE A 100 11.04 -15.86 -6.62
CA PHE A 100 10.08 -15.23 -5.71
C PHE A 100 9.75 -13.79 -6.14
N GLN A 101 10.76 -12.96 -6.41
CA GLN A 101 10.56 -11.59 -6.88
C GLN A 101 9.72 -11.54 -8.17
N LYS A 102 10.02 -12.41 -9.13
CA LYS A 102 9.28 -12.53 -10.39
C LYS A 102 7.82 -12.94 -10.16
N MET A 103 7.60 -13.97 -9.35
CA MET A 103 6.26 -14.49 -9.03
C MET A 103 5.42 -13.48 -8.25
N ASP A 104 6.04 -12.72 -7.33
CA ASP A 104 5.34 -11.67 -6.57
C ASP A 104 4.85 -10.55 -7.49
N ARG A 105 5.68 -10.13 -8.47
CA ARG A 105 5.27 -9.17 -9.53
C ARG A 105 4.13 -9.72 -10.39
N HIS A 106 4.27 -10.96 -10.88
CA HIS A 106 3.21 -11.60 -11.67
C HIS A 106 1.90 -11.73 -10.90
N THR A 107 1.96 -11.94 -9.58
CA THR A 107 0.78 -12.01 -8.71
C THR A 107 0.05 -10.66 -8.65
N LEU A 108 0.78 -9.54 -8.60
CA LEU A 108 0.19 -8.20 -8.67
C LEU A 108 -0.51 -7.97 -10.01
N GLU A 109 0.12 -8.33 -11.12
CA GLU A 109 -0.47 -8.21 -12.47
C GLU A 109 -1.71 -9.11 -12.64
N HIS A 110 -1.63 -10.36 -12.21
CA HIS A 110 -2.75 -11.29 -12.23
C HIS A 110 -3.93 -10.76 -11.40
N ASN A 111 -3.66 -10.21 -10.21
CA ASN A 111 -4.71 -9.61 -9.39
C ASN A 111 -5.39 -8.42 -10.05
N ARG A 112 -4.64 -7.55 -10.76
CA ARG A 112 -5.23 -6.46 -11.55
C ARG A 112 -6.19 -6.99 -12.62
N ALA A 113 -5.77 -8.01 -13.38
CA ALA A 113 -6.61 -8.63 -14.40
C ALA A 113 -7.85 -9.32 -13.79
N ARG A 114 -7.68 -10.06 -12.69
CA ARG A 114 -8.76 -10.72 -11.97
C ARG A 114 -9.80 -9.73 -11.43
N ILE A 115 -9.36 -8.60 -10.88
CA ILE A 115 -10.25 -7.53 -10.41
C ILE A 115 -10.99 -6.90 -11.59
N ALA A 116 -10.31 -6.62 -12.70
CA ALA A 116 -10.92 -6.08 -13.90
C ALA A 116 -11.97 -7.03 -14.50
N GLN A 117 -11.69 -8.34 -14.55
CA GLN A 117 -12.64 -9.36 -14.98
C GLN A 117 -13.86 -9.41 -14.04
N THR A 118 -13.64 -9.51 -12.73
CA THR A 118 -14.73 -9.51 -11.74
C THR A 118 -15.60 -8.25 -11.86
N HIS A 119 -14.99 -7.08 -12.09
CA HIS A 119 -15.72 -5.84 -12.31
C HIS A 119 -16.52 -5.86 -13.62
N TRP A 120 -15.92 -6.34 -14.72
CA TRP A 120 -16.58 -6.48 -16.01
C TRP A 120 -17.79 -7.42 -15.94
N GLU A 121 -17.66 -8.57 -15.26
CA GLU A 121 -18.74 -9.53 -15.05
C GLU A 121 -19.92 -8.93 -14.24
N ARG A 122 -19.60 -8.01 -13.32
CA ARG A 122 -20.59 -7.29 -12.49
C ARG A 122 -21.14 -6.03 -13.15
N MET A 123 -20.59 -5.58 -14.27
CA MET A 123 -21.08 -4.37 -14.92
C MET A 123 -22.54 -4.56 -15.39
N PRO A 124 -23.37 -3.52 -15.26
CA PRO A 124 -24.72 -3.56 -15.79
C PRO A 124 -24.73 -3.88 -17.28
N ARG A 125 -25.36 -5.00 -17.66
CA ARG A 125 -25.62 -5.29 -19.07
C ARG A 125 -26.67 -4.32 -19.62
N ASN A 126 -26.64 -4.03 -20.92
CA ASN A 126 -27.57 -3.11 -21.61
C ASN A 126 -29.03 -3.64 -21.69
N GLN A 127 -29.47 -4.47 -20.74
CA GLN A 127 -30.73 -5.18 -20.72
C GLN A 127 -31.43 -4.92 -19.37
N GLY A 128 -32.02 -3.73 -19.21
CA GLY A 128 -32.62 -3.29 -17.95
C GLY A 128 -33.44 -2.00 -18.11
N GLY A 129 -34.59 -1.92 -17.43
CA GLY A 129 -35.40 -0.71 -17.28
C GLY A 129 -34.99 0.07 -16.02
N GLY A 130 -35.84 0.98 -15.53
CA GLY A 130 -35.58 1.70 -14.28
C GLY A 130 -34.39 2.67 -14.37
N GLN A 131 -33.50 2.64 -13.37
CA GLN A 131 -32.36 3.56 -13.26
C GLN A 131 -31.41 3.48 -14.47
N LEU A 132 -31.20 2.29 -15.04
CA LEU A 132 -30.37 2.11 -16.25
C LEU A 132 -30.92 2.85 -17.48
N ALA A 133 -32.24 2.98 -17.60
CA ALA A 133 -32.85 3.70 -18.72
C ALA A 133 -32.56 5.20 -18.64
N VAL A 134 -32.46 5.75 -17.42
CA VAL A 134 -32.05 7.15 -17.19
C VAL A 134 -30.64 7.38 -17.72
N LEU A 135 -29.69 6.50 -17.40
CA LEU A 135 -28.31 6.61 -17.88
C LEU A 135 -28.21 6.51 -19.40
N ARG A 136 -28.90 5.54 -20.03
CA ARG A 136 -28.89 5.39 -21.49
C ARG A 136 -29.37 6.65 -22.18
N ARG A 137 -30.48 7.22 -21.70
CA ARG A 137 -31.00 8.48 -22.23
C ARG A 137 -29.96 9.59 -22.10
N GLN A 138 -29.19 9.65 -21.01
CA GLN A 138 -28.13 10.65 -20.87
C GLN A 138 -26.94 10.41 -21.80
N PHE A 139 -26.59 9.16 -22.10
CA PHE A 139 -25.53 8.83 -23.07
C PHE A 139 -25.90 9.16 -24.52
N GLU A 140 -27.18 9.09 -24.88
CA GLU A 140 -27.67 9.45 -26.22
C GLU A 140 -27.74 10.98 -26.44
N LEU A 141 -27.79 11.77 -25.37
CA LEU A 141 -27.81 13.23 -25.46
C LEU A 141 -26.42 13.77 -25.82
N ARG A 142 -26.38 14.76 -26.72
CA ARG A 142 -25.16 15.53 -27.03
C ARG A 142 -25.05 16.85 -26.26
N ARG A 143 -26.13 17.30 -25.63
CA ARG A 143 -26.26 18.57 -24.90
C ARG A 143 -27.44 18.51 -23.94
N ARG A 144 -27.49 19.43 -22.97
CA ARG A 144 -28.54 19.52 -21.93
C ARG A 144 -28.63 18.24 -21.09
N HIS A 145 -27.48 17.75 -20.65
CA HIS A 145 -27.44 16.69 -19.65
C HIS A 145 -28.07 17.17 -18.35
N ILE A 146 -28.66 16.24 -17.59
CA ILE A 146 -29.14 16.56 -16.25
C ILE A 146 -27.95 16.85 -15.31
N PRO A 147 -28.10 17.74 -14.32
CA PRO A 147 -27.04 17.99 -13.34
C PRO A 147 -26.60 16.71 -12.61
N ILE A 148 -25.31 16.61 -12.26
CA ILE A 148 -24.73 15.41 -11.63
C ILE A 148 -25.50 14.97 -10.39
N ARG A 149 -25.90 15.92 -9.54
CA ARG A 149 -26.70 15.62 -8.33
C ARG A 149 -28.00 14.89 -8.68
N GLN A 150 -28.76 15.39 -9.67
CA GLN A 150 -30.00 14.75 -10.12
C GLN A 150 -29.75 13.43 -10.84
N LEU A 151 -28.62 13.29 -11.52
CA LEU A 151 -28.22 12.03 -12.14
C LEU A 151 -27.99 10.95 -11.08
N LEU A 152 -27.23 11.27 -10.02
CA LEU A 152 -26.91 10.34 -8.94
C LEU A 152 -28.13 10.02 -8.08
N GLU A 153 -29.07 10.95 -7.91
CA GLU A 153 -30.37 10.67 -7.29
C GLU A 153 -31.21 9.66 -8.09
N ARG A 154 -31.22 9.79 -9.42
CA ARG A 154 -32.08 8.96 -10.29
C ARG A 154 -31.43 7.67 -10.78
N ALA A 155 -30.10 7.60 -10.74
CA ALA A 155 -29.34 6.49 -11.31
C ALA A 155 -28.03 6.21 -10.55
N GLY A 156 -27.98 6.51 -9.25
CA GLY A 156 -26.78 6.32 -8.41
C GLY A 156 -26.29 4.88 -8.37
N ASN A 157 -27.20 3.91 -8.20
CA ASN A 157 -26.86 2.49 -8.09
C ASN A 157 -26.14 1.93 -9.34
N PRO A 158 -26.65 2.11 -10.58
CA PRO A 158 -25.92 1.69 -11.76
C PRO A 158 -24.66 2.52 -12.00
N VAL A 159 -24.62 3.82 -11.65
CA VAL A 159 -23.37 4.61 -11.71
C VAL A 159 -22.30 4.00 -10.80
N GLN A 160 -22.65 3.65 -9.55
CA GLN A 160 -21.72 3.03 -8.61
C GLN A 160 -21.26 1.65 -9.08
N LYS A 161 -22.13 0.87 -9.74
CA LYS A 161 -21.74 -0.42 -10.30
C LYS A 161 -20.78 -0.29 -11.49
N ILE A 162 -20.92 0.77 -12.30
CA ILE A 162 -20.02 1.07 -13.42
C ILE A 162 -18.72 1.73 -12.91
N LYS A 163 -18.80 2.57 -11.89
CA LYS A 163 -17.70 3.33 -11.27
C LYS A 163 -17.70 3.08 -9.77
N PRO A 164 -17.16 1.95 -9.29
CA PRO A 164 -17.24 1.58 -7.87
C PRO A 164 -16.43 2.48 -6.94
N VAL A 165 -15.45 3.22 -7.48
CA VAL A 165 -14.60 4.14 -6.71
C VAL A 165 -14.93 5.58 -7.09
N PHE A 166 -15.28 6.38 -6.08
CA PHE A 166 -15.56 7.81 -6.22
C PHE A 166 -14.40 8.58 -5.58
N MET A 167 -13.74 9.44 -6.36
CA MET A 167 -12.71 10.37 -5.84
C MET A 167 -13.32 11.76 -5.78
N MET A 168 -13.53 12.27 -4.57
CA MET A 168 -14.26 13.53 -4.32
C MET A 168 -13.69 14.24 -3.09
N SER A 169 -13.63 15.58 -3.14
CA SER A 169 -13.42 16.38 -1.93
C SER A 169 -14.65 16.33 -1.02
N PRO A 170 -14.51 16.59 0.30
CA PRO A 170 -15.65 16.66 1.21
C PRO A 170 -16.79 17.59 0.74
N LEU A 171 -16.44 18.75 0.20
CA LEU A 171 -17.42 19.70 -0.36
C LEU A 171 -18.15 19.13 -1.59
N SER A 172 -17.44 18.39 -2.44
CA SER A 172 -18.04 17.72 -3.61
C SER A 172 -19.06 16.65 -3.19
N ILE A 173 -18.80 15.94 -2.09
CA ILE A 173 -19.73 14.96 -1.51
C ILE A 173 -21.03 15.66 -1.10
N ALA A 174 -20.95 16.79 -0.38
CA ALA A 174 -22.13 17.56 0.02
C ALA A 174 -22.89 18.15 -1.19
N ALA A 175 -22.18 18.60 -2.22
CA ALA A 175 -22.74 19.20 -3.41
C ALA A 175 -23.45 18.18 -4.33
N TYR A 176 -22.88 16.99 -4.52
CA TYR A 176 -23.34 16.03 -5.54
C TYR A 176 -24.08 14.81 -4.99
N LEU A 177 -23.83 14.39 -3.75
CA LEU A 177 -24.44 13.19 -3.18
C LEU A 177 -25.59 13.57 -2.24
N SER A 178 -26.82 13.40 -2.71
CA SER A 178 -27.98 13.62 -1.84
C SER A 178 -28.03 12.60 -0.70
N PRO A 179 -28.50 12.97 0.51
CA PRO A 179 -28.60 12.05 1.63
C PRO A 179 -29.35 10.77 1.23
N ARG A 180 -28.86 9.61 1.68
CA ARG A 180 -29.44 8.28 1.41
C ARG A 180 -29.48 7.82 -0.06
N SER A 181 -28.93 8.57 -1.02
CA SER A 181 -28.94 8.19 -2.44
C SER A 181 -27.92 7.11 -2.81
N ILE A 182 -26.77 7.10 -2.15
CA ILE A 182 -25.65 6.18 -2.39
C ILE A 182 -24.98 5.87 -1.05
N LYS A 183 -24.63 4.61 -0.83
CA LYS A 183 -23.86 4.10 0.31
C LYS A 183 -22.56 3.47 -0.18
N PHE A 184 -21.52 3.50 0.63
CA PHE A 184 -20.22 2.91 0.35
C PHE A 184 -19.89 1.86 1.42
N ASP A 185 -19.15 0.84 1.06
CA ASP A 185 -18.59 -0.12 2.01
C ASP A 185 -17.37 0.47 2.74
N LEU A 186 -16.59 1.30 2.06
CA LEU A 186 -15.38 1.93 2.59
C LEU A 186 -15.28 3.40 2.16
N VAL A 187 -14.90 4.26 3.11
CA VAL A 187 -14.34 5.59 2.83
C VAL A 187 -12.87 5.63 3.25
N VAL A 188 -12.03 6.19 2.38
CA VAL A 188 -10.63 6.47 2.68
C VAL A 188 -10.44 7.97 2.64
N PHE A 189 -10.03 8.56 3.77
CA PHE A 189 -9.54 9.93 3.81
C PHE A 189 -8.03 9.88 3.59
N ASP A 190 -7.57 10.48 2.50
CA ASP A 190 -6.17 10.77 2.28
C ASP A 190 -5.87 12.21 2.73
N GLU A 191 -4.63 12.49 3.12
CA GLU A 191 -4.22 13.78 3.70
C GLU A 191 -5.13 14.26 4.85
N ALA A 192 -5.58 13.31 5.67
CA ALA A 192 -6.62 13.51 6.68
C ALA A 192 -6.25 14.51 7.79
N SER A 193 -4.97 14.84 7.95
CA SER A 193 -4.53 15.93 8.82
C SER A 193 -5.04 17.30 8.37
N GLN A 194 -5.44 17.44 7.11
CA GLN A 194 -5.97 18.67 6.51
C GLN A 194 -7.49 18.73 6.44
N VAL A 195 -8.19 17.67 6.86
CA VAL A 195 -9.65 17.57 6.75
C VAL A 195 -10.29 17.89 8.09
N LYS A 196 -11.17 18.90 8.12
CA LYS A 196 -11.96 19.20 9.31
C LYS A 196 -13.00 18.08 9.55
N PRO A 197 -13.25 17.69 10.81
CA PRO A 197 -14.24 16.66 11.14
C PRO A 197 -15.64 16.93 10.60
N VAL A 198 -16.06 18.20 10.63
CA VAL A 198 -17.37 18.64 10.13
C VAL A 198 -17.53 18.40 8.62
N ASP A 199 -16.46 18.56 7.86
CA ASP A 199 -16.44 18.33 6.41
C ASP A 199 -16.47 16.83 6.11
N ALA A 200 -15.77 16.03 6.90
CA ALA A 200 -15.70 14.58 6.75
C ALA A 200 -17.00 13.85 7.14
N LEU A 201 -17.82 14.43 8.01
CA LEU A 201 -19.02 13.78 8.56
C LEU A 201 -19.95 13.24 7.46
N GLY A 202 -20.17 14.03 6.40
CA GLY A 202 -21.05 13.64 5.29
C GLY A 202 -20.58 12.41 4.51
N ALA A 203 -19.28 12.14 4.51
CA ALA A 203 -18.68 10.95 3.90
C ALA A 203 -18.73 9.75 4.86
N VAL A 204 -18.36 9.97 6.13
CA VAL A 204 -18.40 8.93 7.19
C VAL A 204 -19.80 8.34 7.33
N MET A 205 -20.85 9.18 7.35
CA MET A 205 -22.25 8.72 7.48
C MET A 205 -22.74 7.84 6.31
N ARG A 206 -21.99 7.77 5.20
CA ARG A 206 -22.34 6.96 4.02
C ARG A 206 -21.54 5.68 3.92
N SER A 207 -20.61 5.42 4.83
CA SER A 207 -19.71 4.28 4.78
C SER A 207 -19.86 3.36 5.98
N ASN A 208 -19.65 2.06 5.78
CA ASN A 208 -19.58 1.08 6.87
C ASN A 208 -18.19 1.05 7.53
N GLN A 209 -17.14 1.35 6.77
CA GLN A 209 -15.77 1.38 7.24
C GLN A 209 -15.09 2.70 6.87
N VAL A 210 -14.25 3.21 7.79
CA VAL A 210 -13.48 4.43 7.61
C VAL A 210 -12.00 4.11 7.78
N VAL A 211 -11.20 4.48 6.79
CA VAL A 211 -9.73 4.48 6.87
C VAL A 211 -9.25 5.91 6.78
N VAL A 212 -8.42 6.31 7.74
CA VAL A 212 -7.90 7.67 7.84
C VAL A 212 -6.39 7.59 7.62
N VAL A 213 -5.91 8.23 6.55
CA VAL A 213 -4.50 8.28 6.15
C VAL A 213 -4.06 9.73 6.18
N GLY A 214 -2.99 10.02 6.89
CA GLY A 214 -2.43 11.37 6.98
C GLY A 214 -1.26 11.40 7.94
N ASP A 215 -0.68 12.59 8.09
CA ASP A 215 0.51 12.82 8.91
C ASP A 215 0.23 13.90 9.97
N SER A 216 0.30 13.52 11.24
CA SER A 216 0.08 14.42 12.37
C SER A 216 1.22 15.42 12.59
N GLN A 217 2.38 15.21 11.94
CA GLN A 217 3.52 16.12 11.96
C GLN A 217 3.49 17.14 10.81
N GLN A 218 2.43 17.14 9.98
CA GLN A 218 2.20 18.14 8.93
C GLN A 218 1.12 19.15 9.34
N LEU A 219 0.90 20.14 8.48
CA LEU A 219 0.00 21.27 8.73
C LEU A 219 -1.45 20.82 9.04
N PRO A 220 -2.10 21.39 10.08
CA PRO A 220 -3.52 21.19 10.35
C PRO A 220 -4.41 21.91 9.31
N PRO A 221 -5.74 21.71 9.33
CA PRO A 221 -6.64 22.37 8.39
C PRO A 221 -6.60 23.89 8.56
N THR A 222 -6.28 24.64 7.51
CA THR A 222 -6.28 26.11 7.55
C THR A 222 -7.69 26.68 7.38
N PRO A 223 -8.16 27.63 8.22
CA PRO A 223 -9.44 28.31 8.04
C PRO A 223 -9.34 29.40 6.97
N PHE A 224 -9.10 29.03 5.70
CA PHE A 224 -8.94 30.00 4.61
C PHE A 224 -10.26 30.66 4.19
N PHE A 225 -11.39 29.96 4.29
CA PHE A 225 -12.69 30.44 3.79
C PHE A 225 -13.60 31.09 4.84
N GLU A 226 -13.28 30.99 6.14
CA GLU A 226 -14.11 31.61 7.19
C GLU A 226 -13.96 33.14 7.20
N ASN A 227 -12.84 33.67 6.69
CA ASN A 227 -12.53 35.10 6.67
C ASN A 227 -13.05 35.88 5.44
N ALA A 228 -13.65 35.21 4.45
CA ALA A 228 -14.19 35.93 3.27
C ALA A 228 -15.50 36.69 3.59
N SER A 229 -16.17 36.34 4.69
CA SER A 229 -17.41 36.97 5.17
C SER A 229 -17.20 38.01 6.28
N SER A 230 -15.99 38.14 6.82
CA SER A 230 -15.60 39.11 7.84
C SER A 230 -14.62 40.14 7.26
N MET A 231 -15.07 40.87 6.25
CA MET A 231 -14.41 42.08 5.76
C MET A 231 -14.84 43.28 6.61
N GLU A 232 -14.57 43.27 7.92
CA GLU A 232 -14.58 44.47 8.77
C GLU A 232 -14.05 44.10 10.18
N GLU A 233 -12.95 44.77 10.56
CA GLU A 233 -12.36 44.92 11.91
C GLU A 233 -11.24 43.96 12.42
N SER A 234 -10.10 44.61 12.70
CA SER A 234 -8.95 44.30 13.58
C SER A 234 -7.93 43.19 13.24
N PRO A 235 -6.60 43.47 13.22
CA PRO A 235 -5.54 42.47 13.01
C PRO A 235 -5.18 41.60 14.23
N ASP A 236 -5.85 41.74 15.37
CA ASP A 236 -5.41 41.18 16.66
C ASP A 236 -6.44 40.26 17.36
N GLU A 237 -7.49 39.77 16.68
CA GLU A 237 -8.35 38.73 17.27
C GLU A 237 -7.76 37.33 17.04
N GLU A 238 -7.45 36.66 18.16
CA GLU A 238 -6.97 35.28 18.35
C GLU A 238 -7.58 34.27 17.35
N LEU A 239 -6.95 34.12 16.19
CA LEU A 239 -7.26 33.11 15.18
C LEU A 239 -6.29 31.93 15.29
N THR A 240 -6.40 31.11 16.34
CA THR A 240 -5.93 29.70 16.33
C THR A 240 -6.57 28.93 17.51
N SER A 241 -7.86 28.61 17.44
CA SER A 241 -8.27 27.34 18.04
C SER A 241 -7.88 26.26 17.02
N ASP A 242 -6.97 25.37 17.40
CA ASP A 242 -6.59 24.19 16.63
C ASP A 242 -7.86 23.37 16.39
N ILE A 243 -8.50 23.54 15.23
CA ILE A 243 -9.57 22.66 14.81
C ILE A 243 -8.91 21.29 14.63
N GLU A 244 -9.16 20.39 15.58
CA GLU A 244 -8.68 19.02 15.55
C GLU A 244 -9.08 18.39 14.20
N SER A 245 -8.11 17.95 13.42
CA SER A 245 -8.38 17.27 12.15
C SER A 245 -9.09 15.95 12.40
N ILE A 246 -9.72 15.37 11.36
CA ILE A 246 -10.28 14.01 11.51
C ILE A 246 -9.20 13.00 11.90
N LEU A 247 -7.95 13.18 11.45
CA LEU A 247 -6.83 12.36 11.93
C LEU A 247 -6.60 12.52 13.43
N GLY A 248 -6.57 13.76 13.92
CA GLY A 248 -6.44 14.08 15.34
C GLY A 248 -7.52 13.42 16.19
N LEU A 249 -8.79 13.54 15.77
CA LEU A 249 -9.92 12.94 16.47
C LEU A 249 -9.84 11.42 16.55
N PHE A 250 -9.48 10.74 15.46
CA PHE A 250 -9.34 9.29 15.50
C PHE A 250 -8.18 8.87 16.43
N ALA A 251 -7.07 9.62 16.43
CA ALA A 251 -5.96 9.37 17.32
C ALA A 251 -6.32 9.60 18.79
N SER A 252 -7.06 10.67 19.11
CA SER A 252 -7.51 10.97 20.48
C SER A 252 -8.53 9.97 21.02
N GLN A 253 -9.26 9.28 20.14
CA GLN A 253 -10.15 8.16 20.49
C GLN A 253 -9.44 6.79 20.51
N ASN A 254 -8.11 6.74 20.48
CA ASN A 254 -7.32 5.50 20.48
C ASN A 254 -7.70 4.52 19.35
N ALA A 255 -8.08 5.04 18.18
CA ALA A 255 -8.31 4.19 17.01
C ALA A 255 -7.05 3.34 16.69
N PRO A 256 -7.19 2.12 16.12
CA PRO A 256 -6.03 1.33 15.72
C PRO A 256 -5.18 2.08 14.69
N THR A 257 -3.93 2.39 15.05
CA THR A 257 -3.00 3.13 14.18
C THR A 257 -1.87 2.23 13.71
N ARG A 258 -1.33 2.56 12.53
CA ARG A 258 -0.12 1.92 12.01
C ARG A 258 0.73 2.94 11.27
N MET A 259 1.94 3.16 11.76
CA MET A 259 2.92 4.03 11.11
C MET A 259 3.54 3.34 9.90
N LEU A 260 3.52 4.03 8.75
CA LEU A 260 4.31 3.67 7.57
C LEU A 260 5.72 4.21 7.76
N ARG A 261 6.71 3.31 7.85
CA ARG A 261 8.07 3.71 8.29
C ARG A 261 9.04 3.97 7.14
N TRP A 262 8.81 3.43 5.95
CA TRP A 262 9.78 3.55 4.86
C TRP A 262 9.64 4.89 4.16
N HIS A 263 10.71 5.69 4.16
CA HIS A 263 10.80 6.89 3.35
C HIS A 263 11.52 6.58 2.05
N TYR A 264 10.81 6.72 0.92
CA TYR A 264 11.33 6.40 -0.41
C TYR A 264 11.14 7.55 -1.42
N ARG A 265 10.66 8.71 -0.97
CA ARG A 265 10.47 9.90 -1.82
C ARG A 265 11.81 10.56 -2.16
N SER A 266 12.64 10.79 -1.15
CA SER A 266 13.90 11.52 -1.30
C SER A 266 14.94 10.62 -1.97
N ARG A 267 15.60 11.13 -3.00
CA ARG A 267 16.72 10.47 -3.69
C ARG A 267 18.03 10.56 -2.91
N HIS A 268 18.08 11.43 -1.90
CA HIS A 268 19.20 11.56 -0.99
C HIS A 268 18.67 11.67 0.45
N ASP A 269 19.21 10.87 1.36
CA ASP A 269 18.73 10.74 2.73
C ASP A 269 18.96 12.01 3.57
N SER A 270 19.93 12.85 3.21
CA SER A 270 20.08 14.17 3.84
C SER A 270 18.84 15.07 3.72
N LEU A 271 17.96 14.85 2.73
CA LEU A 271 16.76 15.68 2.55
C LEU A 271 15.71 15.45 3.65
N ILE A 272 15.74 14.28 4.29
CA ILE A 272 14.76 13.87 5.28
C ILE A 272 15.38 13.62 6.66
N ALA A 273 16.72 13.53 6.76
CA ALA A 273 17.43 13.19 7.99
C ALA A 273 17.02 14.06 9.19
N VAL A 274 17.04 15.39 9.02
CA VAL A 274 16.62 16.35 10.06
C VAL A 274 15.16 16.14 10.43
N SER A 275 14.29 15.99 9.43
CA SER A 275 12.87 15.80 9.67
C SER A 275 12.58 14.50 10.44
N ASN A 276 13.26 13.40 10.08
CA ASN A 276 13.14 12.13 10.79
C ASN A 276 13.53 12.26 12.27
N GLN A 277 14.63 12.96 12.57
CA GLN A 277 15.09 13.16 13.94
C GLN A 277 14.16 14.08 14.74
N GLU A 278 13.81 15.24 14.19
CA GLU A 278 13.06 16.29 14.90
C GLU A 278 11.56 15.96 15.07
N PHE A 279 10.93 15.32 14.06
CA PHE A 279 9.48 15.15 14.02
C PHE A 279 9.02 13.70 14.20
N TYR A 280 9.84 12.72 13.81
CA TYR A 280 9.46 11.30 13.85
C TYR A 280 10.28 10.48 14.85
N GLY A 281 11.15 11.10 15.65
CA GLY A 281 11.96 10.43 16.67
C GLY A 281 12.88 9.35 16.12
N GLY A 282 13.38 9.53 14.88
CA GLY A 282 14.24 8.56 14.18
C GLY A 282 13.53 7.26 13.78
N SER A 283 12.19 7.23 13.83
CA SER A 283 11.42 6.01 13.58
C SER A 283 11.26 5.67 12.09
N LEU A 284 11.48 6.63 11.17
CA LEU A 284 11.49 6.36 9.74
C LEU A 284 12.76 5.60 9.33
N ILE A 285 12.58 4.66 8.41
CA ILE A 285 13.63 3.90 7.74
C ILE A 285 14.03 4.72 6.51
N LEU A 286 15.23 5.29 6.56
CA LEU A 286 15.83 6.05 5.46
C LEU A 286 16.80 5.14 4.69
N PHE A 287 16.74 5.21 3.38
CA PHE A 287 17.64 4.50 2.48
C PHE A 287 18.71 5.47 1.97
N PRO A 288 20.01 5.14 2.12
CA PRO A 288 21.08 6.06 1.74
C PRO A 288 21.17 6.24 0.23
N SER A 289 21.70 7.37 -0.21
CA SER A 289 22.14 7.57 -1.59
C SER A 289 23.46 6.81 -1.85
N PRO A 290 23.69 6.25 -3.06
CA PRO A 290 25.00 5.70 -3.44
C PRO A 290 26.07 6.79 -3.68
N ASN A 291 25.75 8.06 -3.48
CA ASN A 291 26.68 9.18 -3.56
C ASN A 291 26.59 10.02 -2.28
N SER A 292 27.65 10.04 -1.47
CA SER A 292 27.78 10.81 -0.24
C SER A 292 28.18 12.27 -0.46
N GLY A 293 28.79 12.59 -1.60
CA GLY A 293 29.44 13.89 -1.84
C GLY A 293 28.50 15.03 -2.19
N LYS A 294 27.18 14.83 -2.08
CA LYS A 294 26.14 15.82 -2.42
C LYS A 294 26.47 16.61 -3.69
N GLN A 295 26.91 15.97 -4.79
CA GLN A 295 27.33 16.75 -5.96
C GLN A 295 26.14 17.32 -6.74
N ASP A 296 25.09 16.50 -6.94
CA ASP A 296 23.89 16.90 -7.68
C ASP A 296 22.61 16.77 -6.84
N THR A 297 22.55 15.80 -5.92
CA THR A 297 21.40 15.54 -5.05
C THR A 297 21.74 15.75 -3.58
N GLY A 298 20.76 16.14 -2.77
CA GLY A 298 20.92 16.35 -1.33
C GLY A 298 20.55 17.76 -0.88
N LEU A 299 21.00 18.10 0.34
CA LEU A 299 20.75 19.39 0.99
C LEU A 299 22.01 20.26 0.90
N PHE A 300 21.84 21.46 0.35
CA PHE A 300 22.88 22.46 0.09
C PHE A 300 22.61 23.74 0.88
N TYR A 301 23.67 24.33 1.43
CA TYR A 301 23.61 25.54 2.22
C TYR A 301 24.38 26.67 1.53
N HIS A 302 23.69 27.77 1.24
CA HIS A 302 24.23 28.95 0.59
C HIS A 302 24.29 30.10 1.60
N HIS A 303 25.46 30.32 2.18
CA HIS A 303 25.68 31.39 3.15
C HIS A 303 25.99 32.72 2.45
N LEU A 304 25.03 33.63 2.46
CA LEU A 304 25.09 34.93 1.78
C LEU A 304 25.47 36.05 2.75
N MET A 305 26.73 36.05 3.21
CA MET A 305 27.23 36.96 4.26
C MET A 305 27.02 38.45 3.98
N ASP A 306 27.06 38.86 2.71
CA ASP A 306 27.00 40.27 2.31
C ASP A 306 25.57 40.82 2.17
N THR A 307 24.55 39.98 2.39
CA THR A 307 23.15 40.37 2.25
C THR A 307 22.58 40.89 3.57
N VAL A 308 21.58 41.78 3.49
CA VAL A 308 21.05 42.48 4.66
C VAL A 308 19.53 42.38 4.68
N TYR A 309 18.99 41.99 5.83
CA TYR A 309 17.54 42.00 6.06
C TYR A 309 17.05 43.43 6.31
N GLY A 310 16.10 43.90 5.48
CA GLY A 310 15.49 45.23 5.54
C GLY A 310 14.51 45.41 6.70
N ARG A 311 15.00 45.31 7.93
CA ARG A 311 14.20 45.44 9.15
C ARG A 311 13.52 46.81 9.22
N GLY A 312 12.19 46.82 9.35
CA GLY A 312 11.40 48.05 9.42
C GLY A 312 11.37 48.88 8.13
N THR A 313 11.95 48.36 7.03
CA THR A 313 11.91 48.96 5.70
C THR A 313 11.19 48.02 4.74
N THR A 314 11.91 47.23 3.95
CA THR A 314 11.30 46.29 2.97
C THR A 314 10.69 45.06 3.63
N SER A 315 11.13 44.72 4.85
CA SER A 315 10.80 43.44 5.51
C SER A 315 11.12 42.22 4.63
N SER A 316 12.11 42.38 3.75
CA SER A 316 12.65 41.39 2.82
C SER A 316 14.19 41.48 2.83
N ASN A 317 14.86 40.55 2.16
CA ASN A 317 16.28 40.59 1.85
C ASN A 317 16.44 40.60 0.31
N PRO A 318 16.58 41.80 -0.30
CA PRO A 318 16.65 41.94 -1.76
C PRO A 318 17.84 41.21 -2.41
N LEU A 319 19.00 41.20 -1.76
CA LEU A 319 20.19 40.53 -2.31
C LEU A 319 20.08 38.99 -2.21
N GLU A 320 19.43 38.46 -1.17
CA GLU A 320 19.08 37.04 -1.13
C GLU A 320 18.04 36.67 -2.21
N ALA A 321 17.02 37.51 -2.40
CA ALA A 321 16.02 37.31 -3.46
C ALA A 321 16.66 37.33 -4.85
N GLN A 322 17.62 38.22 -5.08
CA GLN A 322 18.40 38.29 -6.31
C GLN A 322 19.23 37.00 -6.53
N ALA A 323 19.90 36.50 -5.49
CA ALA A 323 20.66 35.25 -5.56
C ALA A 323 19.77 34.06 -5.94
N ILE A 324 18.57 34.00 -5.38
CA ILE A 324 17.58 32.95 -5.72
C ILE A 324 17.09 33.11 -7.16
N ALA A 325 16.80 34.33 -7.61
CA ALA A 325 16.38 34.57 -9.00
C ALA A 325 17.47 34.11 -10.00
N TYR A 326 18.75 34.33 -9.70
CA TYR A 326 19.85 33.76 -10.48
C TYR A 326 19.89 32.23 -10.45
N ALA A 327 19.70 31.62 -9.28
CA ALA A 327 19.67 30.16 -9.15
C ALA A 327 18.49 29.54 -9.93
N VAL A 328 17.33 30.20 -9.98
CA VAL A 328 16.18 29.80 -10.81
C VAL A 328 16.55 29.81 -12.30
N MET A 329 17.16 30.90 -12.77
CA MET A 329 17.58 31.02 -14.18
C MET A 329 18.68 30.01 -14.54
N GLU A 330 19.60 29.75 -13.62
CA GLU A 330 20.63 28.72 -13.79
C GLU A 330 20.02 27.32 -13.86
N HIS A 331 19.07 26.99 -12.98
CA HIS A 331 18.35 25.72 -13.00
C HIS A 331 17.62 25.53 -14.33
N ALA A 332 16.88 26.54 -14.79
CA ALA A 332 16.15 26.48 -16.05
C ALA A 332 17.08 26.20 -17.24
N ARG A 333 18.35 26.63 -17.17
CA ARG A 333 19.37 26.39 -18.20
C ARG A 333 20.05 25.02 -18.10
N ILE A 334 20.43 24.60 -16.88
CA ILE A 334 21.28 23.42 -16.66
C ILE A 334 20.45 22.14 -16.43
N ARG A 335 19.25 22.28 -15.86
CA ARG A 335 18.35 21.17 -15.48
C ARG A 335 16.91 21.42 -15.94
N PRO A 336 16.66 21.73 -17.22
CA PRO A 336 15.32 22.05 -17.71
C PRO A 336 14.31 20.92 -17.52
N ASP A 337 14.78 19.66 -17.49
CA ASP A 337 13.95 18.47 -17.32
C ASP A 337 13.52 18.20 -15.86
N GLN A 338 14.03 18.95 -14.88
CA GLN A 338 13.69 18.77 -13.46
C GLN A 338 12.73 19.86 -12.99
N SER A 339 11.66 19.47 -12.31
CA SER A 339 10.68 20.44 -11.79
C SER A 339 11.28 21.27 -10.64
N LEU A 340 10.91 22.55 -10.56
CA LEU A 340 11.48 23.53 -9.62
C LEU A 340 10.39 24.25 -8.83
N GLY A 341 10.62 24.43 -7.53
CA GLY A 341 9.81 25.28 -6.67
C GLY A 341 10.68 26.19 -5.81
N VAL A 342 10.21 27.41 -5.57
CA VAL A 342 10.85 28.37 -4.66
C VAL A 342 9.90 28.62 -3.50
N VAL A 343 10.43 28.52 -2.28
CA VAL A 343 9.65 28.76 -1.06
C VAL A 343 10.34 29.80 -0.20
N ALA A 344 9.63 30.88 0.12
CA ALA A 344 10.10 31.90 1.04
C ALA A 344 9.37 31.84 2.40
N PHE A 345 10.02 32.28 3.47
CA PHE A 345 9.38 32.27 4.80
C PHE A 345 8.31 33.37 4.95
N SER A 346 8.32 34.40 4.09
CA SER A 346 7.38 35.53 4.15
C SER A 346 6.83 35.92 2.77
N MET A 347 5.66 36.56 2.75
CA MET A 347 5.08 37.11 1.53
C MET A 347 5.91 38.28 0.97
N ALA A 348 6.50 39.11 1.84
CA ALA A 348 7.38 40.20 1.42
C ALA A 348 8.58 39.67 0.64
N GLN A 349 9.22 38.59 1.13
CA GLN A 349 10.32 37.93 0.44
C GLN A 349 9.86 37.22 -0.85
N THR A 350 8.65 36.62 -0.84
CA THR A 350 8.05 36.00 -2.03
C THR A 350 7.91 37.01 -3.17
N ASN A 351 7.36 38.19 -2.87
CA ASN A 351 7.16 39.26 -3.85
C ASN A 351 8.49 39.81 -4.38
N GLU A 352 9.48 40.01 -3.49
CA GLU A 352 10.82 40.45 -3.89
C GLU A 352 11.48 39.45 -4.85
N ILE A 353 11.39 38.14 -4.58
CA ILE A 353 11.92 37.10 -5.47
C ILE A 353 11.26 37.18 -6.85
N LEU A 354 9.93 37.36 -6.89
CA LEU A 354 9.19 37.47 -8.15
C LEU A 354 9.63 38.70 -8.94
N GLU A 355 9.79 39.86 -8.29
CA GLU A 355 10.25 41.09 -8.95
C GLU A 355 11.66 40.93 -9.54
N GLN A 356 12.61 40.35 -8.79
CA GLN A 356 13.96 40.08 -9.30
C GLN A 356 13.94 39.04 -10.44
N LEU A 357 13.11 38.01 -10.34
CA LEU A 357 12.99 36.96 -11.36
C LEU A 357 12.38 37.50 -12.65
N ASP A 358 11.33 38.32 -12.58
CA ASP A 358 10.69 38.90 -13.75
C ASP A 358 11.67 39.83 -14.49
N ALA A 359 12.46 40.65 -13.76
CA ALA A 359 13.50 41.47 -14.36
C ALA A 359 14.57 40.64 -15.11
N LEU A 360 14.99 39.49 -14.55
CA LEU A 360 15.95 38.60 -15.22
C LEU A 360 15.36 37.90 -16.44
N ARG A 361 14.09 37.49 -16.38
CA ARG A 361 13.39 36.86 -17.51
C ARG A 361 13.16 37.83 -18.67
N GLU A 362 12.87 39.09 -18.37
CA GLU A 362 12.80 40.15 -19.39
C GLU A 362 14.15 40.41 -20.06
N ALA A 363 15.23 40.38 -19.28
CA ALA A 363 16.59 40.56 -19.79
C ALA A 363 17.10 39.36 -20.61
N ASP A 364 16.74 38.13 -20.24
CA ASP A 364 17.09 36.90 -20.95
C ASP A 364 15.89 35.94 -21.13
N PRO A 365 15.14 36.08 -22.24
CA PRO A 365 14.00 35.22 -22.54
C PRO A 365 14.35 33.79 -22.99
N SER A 366 15.63 33.41 -23.07
CA SER A 366 16.05 32.12 -23.65
C SER A 366 15.53 30.90 -22.88
N ASN A 367 15.23 31.07 -21.58
CA ASN A 367 14.77 29.99 -20.69
C ASN A 367 13.24 29.96 -20.50
N GLU A 368 12.46 30.76 -21.24
CA GLU A 368 11.02 30.91 -21.01
C GLU A 368 10.23 29.60 -21.19
N HIS A 369 10.74 28.68 -22.03
CA HIS A 369 10.16 27.35 -22.21
C HIS A 369 10.04 26.56 -20.90
N PHE A 370 11.01 26.70 -19.99
CA PHE A 370 11.05 25.97 -18.72
C PHE A 370 9.81 26.23 -17.86
N PHE A 371 9.37 27.48 -17.77
CA PHE A 371 8.25 27.90 -16.92
C PHE A 371 6.88 27.34 -17.38
N SER A 372 6.83 26.72 -18.56
CA SER A 372 5.65 26.05 -19.13
C SER A 372 5.86 24.57 -19.46
N ALA A 373 7.08 24.03 -19.27
CA ALA A 373 7.45 22.67 -19.67
C ALA A 373 6.81 21.59 -18.79
N HIS A 374 6.64 21.87 -17.50
CA HIS A 374 6.16 20.91 -16.49
C HIS A 374 4.66 21.08 -16.23
N LEU A 375 3.80 20.52 -17.10
CA LEU A 375 2.34 20.73 -17.01
C LEU A 375 1.71 20.18 -15.72
N ASP A 376 2.16 19.01 -15.26
CA ASP A 376 1.65 18.37 -14.05
C ASP A 376 2.29 18.92 -12.77
N GLU A 377 3.50 19.47 -12.87
CA GLU A 377 4.29 20.03 -11.77
C GLU A 377 4.85 21.42 -12.12
N PRO A 378 4.00 22.44 -12.32
CA PRO A 378 4.43 23.75 -12.82
C PRO A 378 5.42 24.45 -11.88
N PHE A 379 6.30 25.28 -12.42
CA PHE A 379 7.15 26.15 -11.59
C PHE A 379 6.29 27.02 -10.66
N PHE A 380 6.74 27.22 -9.42
CA PHE A 380 6.09 28.12 -8.48
C PHE A 380 7.07 28.89 -7.61
N VAL A 381 6.62 30.07 -7.15
CA VAL A 381 7.19 30.80 -6.02
C VAL A 381 6.07 30.98 -5.00
N LYS A 382 6.24 30.42 -3.81
CA LYS A 382 5.20 30.40 -2.75
C LYS A 382 5.81 30.74 -1.39
N ASN A 383 4.94 31.06 -0.43
CA ASN A 383 5.36 31.19 0.96
C ASN A 383 5.17 29.86 1.73
N LEU A 384 5.73 29.81 2.94
CA LEU A 384 5.64 28.67 3.85
C LEU A 384 4.20 28.18 4.13
N GLU A 385 3.20 29.06 4.07
CA GLU A 385 1.80 28.73 4.37
C GLU A 385 1.06 28.11 3.17
N THR A 386 1.55 28.26 1.95
CA THR A 386 0.84 27.89 0.71
C THR A 386 1.48 26.76 -0.09
N VAL A 387 2.66 26.27 0.33
CA VAL A 387 3.42 25.19 -0.35
C VAL A 387 2.86 23.78 -0.09
N GLN A 388 1.81 23.64 0.70
CA GLN A 388 1.28 22.34 1.09
C GLN A 388 0.75 21.53 -0.10
N GLY A 389 1.12 20.25 -0.16
CA GLY A 389 0.72 19.34 -1.24
C GLY A 389 1.55 19.47 -2.52
N ASP A 390 2.30 20.56 -2.69
CA ASP A 390 3.27 20.68 -3.79
C ASP A 390 4.55 19.93 -3.46
N GLU A 391 5.20 19.34 -4.45
CA GLU A 391 6.54 18.76 -4.37
C GLU A 391 7.27 18.96 -5.70
N ARG A 392 8.58 19.11 -5.67
CA ARG A 392 9.38 19.31 -6.89
C ARG A 392 10.67 18.52 -6.80
N ASP A 393 11.30 18.27 -7.95
CA ASP A 393 12.63 17.67 -7.96
C ASP A 393 13.64 18.54 -7.20
N VAL A 394 13.57 19.85 -7.42
CA VAL A 394 14.41 20.86 -6.77
C VAL A 394 13.56 21.88 -6.02
N ILE A 395 13.91 22.14 -4.77
CA ILE A 395 13.32 23.22 -3.96
C ILE A 395 14.41 24.20 -3.55
N LEU A 396 14.20 25.48 -3.83
CA LEU A 396 15.01 26.58 -3.31
C LEU A 396 14.28 27.24 -2.15
N ILE A 397 14.96 27.39 -1.02
CA ILE A 397 14.42 27.96 0.21
C ILE A 397 15.05 29.33 0.45
N SER A 398 14.23 30.38 0.45
CA SER A 398 14.61 31.70 0.94
C SER A 398 14.20 31.84 2.39
N ILE A 399 15.16 32.04 3.29
CA ILE A 399 14.83 32.40 4.67
C ILE A 399 14.33 33.84 4.72
N GLY A 400 14.98 34.76 4.01
CA GLY A 400 14.64 36.18 3.91
C GLY A 400 14.84 36.97 5.21
N TYR A 401 14.49 36.39 6.36
CA TYR A 401 14.84 36.89 7.69
C TYR A 401 16.32 36.68 7.95
N GLY A 402 16.96 37.64 8.61
CA GLY A 402 18.38 37.49 8.96
C GLY A 402 19.04 38.68 9.58
N ARG A 403 20.37 38.74 9.45
CA ARG A 403 21.17 39.85 9.98
C ARG A 403 20.70 41.15 9.33
N ALA A 404 20.36 42.12 10.14
CA ALA A 404 20.11 43.49 9.69
C ALA A 404 21.43 44.26 9.57
N ASP A 405 21.34 45.54 9.19
CA ASP A 405 22.48 46.46 9.06
C ASP A 405 23.28 46.64 10.37
N ASP A 406 22.62 46.48 11.52
CA ASP A 406 23.23 46.47 12.85
C ASP A 406 23.94 45.14 13.22
N GLY A 407 23.93 44.16 12.31
CA GLY A 407 24.54 42.84 12.48
C GLY A 407 23.75 41.86 13.35
N ARG A 408 22.57 42.23 13.85
CA ARG A 408 21.75 41.40 14.74
C ARG A 408 20.69 40.62 13.97
N VAL A 409 20.36 39.43 14.47
CA VAL A 409 19.21 38.63 14.02
C VAL A 409 18.08 38.78 15.03
N ASP A 410 16.90 39.20 14.55
CA ASP A 410 15.69 39.13 15.35
C ASP A 410 15.17 37.68 15.32
N LEU A 411 14.93 37.10 16.49
CA LEU A 411 14.37 35.74 16.60
C LEU A 411 12.87 35.70 16.28
N ASN A 412 12.44 36.47 15.27
CA ASN A 412 11.07 36.56 14.78
C ASN A 412 11.03 36.19 13.29
N PHE A 413 10.86 34.91 13.03
CA PHE A 413 10.77 34.26 11.73
C PHE A 413 9.32 34.12 11.23
N GLY A 414 8.44 35.03 11.66
CA GLY A 414 7.05 35.10 11.21
C GLY A 414 6.27 33.81 11.55
N PRO A 415 5.74 33.07 10.56
CA PRO A 415 4.90 31.89 10.81
C PRO A 415 5.58 30.77 11.62
N LEU A 416 6.91 30.72 11.67
CA LEU A 416 7.65 29.73 12.48
C LEU A 416 7.65 30.03 13.98
N ASN A 417 7.41 31.27 14.39
CA ASN A 417 7.31 31.65 15.80
C ASN A 417 5.97 31.26 16.43
N ARG A 418 4.94 31.06 15.61
CA ARG A 418 3.58 30.72 16.05
C ARG A 418 3.49 29.24 16.41
N GLU A 419 2.40 28.88 17.10
CA GLU A 419 2.06 27.49 17.37
C GLU A 419 1.93 26.68 16.07
N GLY A 420 2.46 25.44 16.08
CA GLY A 420 2.57 24.60 14.89
C GLY A 420 3.61 25.09 13.86
N GLY A 421 4.46 26.05 14.20
CA GLY A 421 5.56 26.53 13.34
C GLY A 421 6.53 25.40 12.94
N GLU A 422 6.75 24.44 13.82
CA GLU A 422 7.56 23.25 13.57
C GLU A 422 6.96 22.35 12.46
N ARG A 423 5.63 22.24 12.38
CA ARG A 423 4.93 21.50 11.31
C ARG A 423 5.08 22.19 9.96
N ARG A 424 5.08 23.53 9.93
CA ARG A 424 5.34 24.33 8.73
C ARG A 424 6.76 24.07 8.20
N LEU A 425 7.76 24.08 9.08
CA LEU A 425 9.13 23.75 8.70
C LEU A 425 9.23 22.31 8.19
N ASN A 426 8.63 21.34 8.88
CA ASN A 426 8.60 19.94 8.43
C ASN A 426 8.02 19.81 7.03
N VAL A 427 6.88 20.47 6.78
CA VAL A 427 6.26 20.55 5.45
C VAL A 427 7.26 21.08 4.44
N LEU A 428 7.91 22.22 4.68
CA LEU A 428 8.86 22.83 3.75
C LEU A 428 10.05 21.93 3.41
N ILE A 429 10.76 21.43 4.43
CA ILE A 429 12.03 20.72 4.22
C ILE A 429 11.85 19.33 3.59
N THR A 430 10.60 18.85 3.46
CA THR A 430 10.24 17.57 2.85
C THR A 430 9.63 17.69 1.44
N ARG A 431 9.63 18.89 0.85
CA ARG A 431 9.08 19.14 -0.50
C ARG A 431 10.00 18.71 -1.65
N ALA A 432 11.29 18.55 -1.39
CA ALA A 432 12.28 18.21 -2.40
C ALA A 432 12.40 16.69 -2.61
N ARG A 433 12.31 16.23 -3.86
CA ARG A 433 12.61 14.83 -4.21
C ARG A 433 14.10 14.59 -4.39
N ARG A 434 14.83 15.49 -5.03
CA ARG A 434 16.25 15.28 -5.41
C ARG A 434 17.20 16.25 -4.73
N ARG A 435 16.84 17.53 -4.67
CA ARG A 435 17.74 18.61 -4.26
C ARG A 435 17.00 19.70 -3.50
N CYS A 436 17.59 20.13 -2.39
CA CYS A 436 17.10 21.25 -1.60
C CYS A 436 18.25 22.22 -1.36
N GLU A 437 18.06 23.49 -1.72
CA GLU A 437 19.06 24.54 -1.50
C GLU A 437 18.47 25.59 -0.56
N VAL A 438 19.14 25.88 0.54
CA VAL A 438 18.73 26.94 1.47
C VAL A 438 19.66 28.13 1.36
N PHE A 439 19.07 29.32 1.17
CA PHE A 439 19.77 30.60 1.05
C PHE A 439 19.49 31.44 2.28
N THR A 440 20.55 31.93 2.92
CA THR A 440 20.43 32.81 4.08
C THR A 440 21.74 33.50 4.42
N ASN A 441 21.70 34.64 5.13
CA ASN A 441 22.89 35.31 5.68
C ASN A 441 23.21 34.91 7.13
N MET A 442 22.36 34.10 7.77
CA MET A 442 22.54 33.63 9.14
C MET A 442 23.09 32.22 9.20
N THR A 443 23.70 31.90 10.32
CA THR A 443 24.19 30.58 10.73
C THR A 443 23.40 30.09 11.94
N GLU A 444 23.56 28.82 12.29
CA GLU A 444 22.96 28.22 13.49
C GLU A 444 23.37 28.93 14.80
N ASN A 445 24.53 29.59 14.82
CA ASN A 445 25.05 30.31 15.99
C ASN A 445 24.34 31.64 16.25
N ASP A 446 23.59 32.15 15.27
CA ASP A 446 22.81 33.38 15.43
C ASP A 446 21.47 33.14 16.13
N ILE A 447 21.08 31.88 16.28
CA ILE A 447 19.85 31.45 16.93
C ILE A 447 20.16 31.04 18.38
N ASP A 448 20.02 31.98 19.31
CA ASP A 448 20.14 31.72 20.75
C ASP A 448 18.87 31.09 21.32
N LEU A 449 18.93 29.79 21.62
CA LEU A 449 17.80 29.03 22.17
C LEU A 449 17.38 29.48 23.58
N ASN A 450 18.24 30.17 24.35
CA ASN A 450 17.84 30.69 25.66
C ASN A 450 16.84 31.84 25.56
N ARG A 451 16.70 32.43 24.37
CA ARG A 451 15.83 33.58 24.09
C ARG A 451 14.51 33.18 23.43
N THR A 452 14.27 31.89 23.17
CA THR A 452 13.03 31.41 22.54
C THR A 452 12.66 29.99 22.95
N ASN A 453 11.36 29.78 23.19
CA ASN A 453 10.80 28.46 23.44
C ASN A 453 10.11 27.85 22.21
N SER A 454 10.17 28.52 21.04
CA SER A 454 9.53 28.00 19.83
C SER A 454 10.23 26.74 19.32
N ARG A 455 9.46 25.65 19.24
CA ARG A 455 9.91 24.39 18.66
C ARG A 455 10.26 24.52 17.18
N GLY A 456 9.58 25.41 16.45
CA GLY A 456 9.89 25.71 15.05
C GLY A 456 11.25 26.36 14.87
N ILE A 457 11.65 27.25 15.78
CA ILE A 457 12.99 27.88 15.76
C ILE A 457 14.08 26.90 16.16
N GLN A 458 13.81 26.03 17.15
CA GLN A 458 14.73 24.95 17.51
C GLN A 458 15.01 24.03 16.32
N ALA A 459 13.96 23.57 15.63
CA ALA A 459 14.09 22.74 14.44
C ALA A 459 14.79 23.48 13.28
N LEU A 460 14.55 24.78 13.11
CA LEU A 460 15.26 25.60 12.12
C LEU A 460 16.76 25.65 12.41
N ARG A 461 17.14 25.82 13.68
CA ARG A 461 18.55 25.79 14.09
C ARG A 461 19.20 24.44 13.77
N THR A 462 18.55 23.32 14.09
CA THR A 462 19.04 21.98 13.73
C THR A 462 19.17 21.82 12.21
N PHE A 463 18.16 22.28 11.46
CA PHE A 463 18.17 22.23 10.00
C PHE A 463 19.34 23.01 9.41
N LEU A 464 19.60 24.24 9.89
CA LEU A 464 20.72 25.06 9.44
C LEU A 464 22.07 24.45 9.82
N ALA A 465 22.21 23.96 11.05
CA ALA A 465 23.43 23.30 11.50
C ALA A 465 23.76 22.08 10.63
N PHE A 466 22.75 21.27 10.30
CA PHE A 466 22.91 20.10 9.43
C PHE A 466 23.15 20.49 7.97
N ALA A 467 22.48 21.52 7.45
CA ALA A 467 22.70 22.01 6.10
C ALA A 467 24.14 22.51 5.91
N ASN A 468 24.67 23.22 6.92
CA ASN A 468 26.01 23.80 6.93
C ASN A 468 27.11 22.75 7.12
N SER A 469 26.99 21.88 8.14
CA SER A 469 28.04 20.93 8.51
C SER A 469 27.90 19.54 7.88
N GLY A 470 26.69 19.14 7.48
CA GLY A 470 26.36 17.76 7.11
C GLY A 470 26.35 16.77 8.29
N ILE A 471 26.61 17.24 9.51
CA ILE A 471 26.66 16.45 10.73
C ILE A 471 25.36 16.67 11.50
N LEU A 472 24.75 15.58 11.93
CA LEU A 472 23.51 15.60 12.69
C LEU A 472 23.87 15.14 14.10
N ASP A 473 23.83 16.05 15.07
CA ASP A 473 24.17 15.76 16.46
C ASP A 473 23.14 14.75 17.02
N SER A 474 23.46 13.46 16.95
CA SER A 474 22.66 12.42 17.58
C SER A 474 23.02 12.33 19.06
N ALA A 475 22.16 12.88 19.92
CA ALA A 475 22.23 12.72 21.38
C ALA A 475 22.00 11.27 21.88
N SER A 476 22.24 10.25 21.05
CA SER A 476 21.93 8.84 21.34
C SER A 476 22.83 7.82 20.63
N GLU A 477 24.11 8.15 20.40
CA GLU A 477 25.09 7.17 19.90
C GLU A 477 25.51 6.13 20.97
N GLU A 478 25.35 6.43 22.26
CA GLU A 478 25.82 5.54 23.34
C GLU A 478 24.86 4.39 23.69
N SER A 479 23.58 4.43 23.32
CA SER A 479 22.62 3.38 23.73
C SER A 479 22.12 2.49 22.60
N ALA A 480 22.37 2.88 21.34
CA ALA A 480 21.91 2.17 20.16
C ALA A 480 23.00 1.32 19.47
N SER A 481 24.27 1.60 19.77
CA SER A 481 25.44 0.93 19.21
C SER A 481 25.63 -0.48 19.78
N ASP A 482 25.34 -0.70 21.07
CA ASP A 482 25.57 -1.99 21.74
C ASP A 482 24.65 -3.13 21.27
N ILE A 483 23.42 -2.83 20.83
CA ILE A 483 22.50 -3.86 20.31
C ILE A 483 22.69 -4.10 18.81
N ARG A 484 23.19 -3.10 18.05
CA ARG A 484 23.35 -3.18 16.59
C ARG A 484 24.66 -3.82 16.13
N THR A 485 25.70 -3.83 16.98
CA THR A 485 27.06 -4.22 16.58
C THR A 485 27.51 -5.60 17.08
N GLY A 486 26.82 -6.20 18.05
CA GLY A 486 27.36 -7.34 18.80
C GLY A 486 27.58 -8.66 18.05
N SER A 487 26.85 -8.94 16.96
CA SER A 487 26.91 -10.25 16.29
C SER A 487 27.46 -10.22 14.84
N ASN A 488 27.31 -9.11 14.12
CA ASN A 488 27.80 -8.95 12.74
C ASN A 488 29.11 -8.15 12.60
N SER A 489 29.65 -7.58 13.69
CA SER A 489 30.86 -6.75 13.65
C SER A 489 32.08 -7.50 13.08
N GLN A 490 32.24 -8.79 13.39
CA GLN A 490 33.43 -9.53 12.96
C GLN A 490 33.42 -9.91 11.47
N LEU A 491 32.30 -10.43 10.94
CA LEU A 491 32.19 -10.72 9.50
C LEU A 491 32.30 -9.44 8.66
N LYS A 492 31.65 -8.37 9.13
CA LYS A 492 31.74 -7.04 8.52
C LYS A 492 33.20 -6.56 8.46
N LYS A 493 33.92 -6.59 9.58
CA LYS A 493 35.35 -6.24 9.65
C LYS A 493 36.21 -7.09 8.72
N LEU A 494 36.02 -8.41 8.72
CA LEU A 494 36.77 -9.33 7.86
C LEU A 494 36.59 -8.98 6.37
N ILE A 495 35.37 -8.70 5.93
CA ILE A 495 35.08 -8.35 4.54
C ILE A 495 35.62 -6.94 4.22
N THR A 496 35.46 -5.97 5.14
CA THR A 496 36.05 -4.63 5.04
C THR A 496 37.57 -4.71 4.86
N GLU A 497 38.27 -5.46 5.70
CA GLU A 497 39.73 -5.65 5.61
C GLU A 497 40.13 -6.37 4.32
N ALA A 498 39.41 -7.42 3.92
CA ALA A 498 39.69 -8.17 2.70
C ALA A 498 39.59 -7.29 1.44
N ILE A 499 38.58 -6.42 1.37
CA ILE A 499 38.39 -5.47 0.26
C ILE A 499 39.41 -4.32 0.36
N SER A 500 39.69 -3.83 1.56
CA SER A 500 40.68 -2.76 1.79
C SER A 500 42.09 -3.18 1.40
N ASN A 501 42.46 -4.44 1.67
CA ASN A 501 43.73 -5.04 1.23
C ASN A 501 43.86 -5.14 -0.30
N LYS A 502 42.75 -4.99 -1.05
CA LYS A 502 42.73 -4.88 -2.51
C LYS A 502 42.81 -3.44 -3.02
N GLY A 503 42.90 -2.45 -2.12
CA GLY A 503 43.09 -1.04 -2.44
C GLY A 503 41.82 -0.20 -2.55
N TYR A 504 40.66 -0.75 -2.13
CA TYR A 504 39.39 -0.02 -2.15
C TYR A 504 39.05 0.54 -0.77
N MET A 505 38.48 1.74 -0.72
CA MET A 505 37.91 2.27 0.53
C MET A 505 36.52 1.69 0.74
N VAL A 506 36.21 1.32 1.97
CA VAL A 506 34.93 0.74 2.34
C VAL A 506 34.31 1.56 3.47
N THR A 507 33.12 2.09 3.21
CA THR A 507 32.31 2.77 4.21
C THR A 507 31.38 1.78 4.89
N GLU A 508 31.43 1.76 6.21
CA GLU A 508 30.53 0.98 7.04
C GLU A 508 29.19 1.69 7.23
N THR A 509 28.07 1.03 6.92
CA THR A 509 26.71 1.55 7.20
C THR A 509 26.48 3.01 6.76
N PRO A 510 26.66 3.34 5.46
CA PRO A 510 26.54 4.72 4.99
C PRO A 510 25.12 5.28 5.16
N GLY A 511 25.02 6.57 5.48
CA GLY A 511 23.78 7.35 5.59
C GLY A 511 23.32 7.61 7.02
N TRP A 512 22.21 8.36 7.16
CA TRP A 512 21.68 8.84 8.46
C TRP A 512 20.48 7.99 8.99
N GLY A 513 20.21 6.84 8.38
CA GLY A 513 19.01 6.03 8.64
C GLY A 513 19.26 4.70 9.35
N SER A 514 18.17 3.97 9.59
CA SER A 514 18.21 2.54 9.98
C SER A 514 18.10 1.58 8.79
N GLY A 515 17.84 2.10 7.59
CA GLY A 515 17.72 1.33 6.35
C GLY A 515 19.02 1.22 5.55
N THR A 516 20.18 1.48 6.18
CA THR A 516 21.49 1.55 5.52
C THR A 516 21.89 0.23 4.89
N VAL A 517 22.77 0.30 3.89
CA VAL A 517 23.48 -0.88 3.36
C VAL A 517 24.56 -1.26 4.37
N ASP A 518 24.91 -2.54 4.52
CA ASP A 518 25.86 -2.93 5.57
C ASP A 518 27.28 -2.40 5.29
N LEU A 519 27.77 -2.54 4.05
CA LEU A 519 29.03 -1.96 3.56
C LEU A 519 28.83 -1.29 2.19
N ALA A 520 29.60 -0.25 1.91
CA ALA A 520 29.67 0.37 0.60
C ALA A 520 31.12 0.55 0.14
N VAL A 521 31.42 0.11 -1.07
CA VAL A 521 32.75 0.20 -1.68
C VAL A 521 32.83 1.50 -2.49
N SER A 522 33.73 2.40 -2.12
CA SER A 522 33.92 3.69 -2.80
C SER A 522 34.60 3.55 -4.16
N ASP A 523 34.26 4.46 -5.07
CA ASP A 523 34.94 4.66 -6.34
C ASP A 523 36.31 5.31 -6.10
N PRO A 524 37.44 4.66 -6.49
CA PRO A 524 38.76 5.25 -6.35
C PRO A 524 38.93 6.60 -7.07
N GLY A 525 38.20 6.83 -8.17
CA GLY A 525 38.22 8.11 -8.90
C GLY A 525 37.30 9.18 -8.29
N HIS A 526 36.25 8.74 -7.59
CA HIS A 526 35.27 9.59 -6.93
C HIS A 526 34.96 9.03 -5.54
N PRO A 527 35.78 9.28 -4.51
CA PRO A 527 35.65 8.67 -3.17
C PRO A 527 34.27 8.80 -2.53
N GLU A 528 33.57 9.88 -2.90
CA GLU A 528 32.22 10.22 -2.47
C GLU A 528 31.10 9.45 -3.21
N SER A 529 31.43 8.59 -4.17
CA SER A 529 30.49 7.76 -4.90
C SER A 529 30.79 6.29 -4.63
N TYR A 530 29.75 5.47 -4.49
CA TYR A 530 29.87 4.05 -4.18
C TYR A 530 29.64 3.19 -5.43
N ILE A 531 30.57 2.28 -5.69
CA ILE A 531 30.53 1.30 -6.78
C ILE A 531 29.56 0.17 -6.46
N LEU A 532 29.59 -0.30 -5.21
CA LEU A 532 28.89 -1.51 -4.78
C LEU A 532 28.45 -1.40 -3.33
N GLY A 533 27.18 -1.68 -3.08
CA GLY A 533 26.65 -1.93 -1.74
C GLY A 533 26.64 -3.42 -1.42
N ILE A 534 27.10 -3.82 -0.25
CA ILE A 534 27.11 -5.21 0.22
C ILE A 534 26.10 -5.36 1.36
N GLU A 535 25.16 -6.30 1.20
CA GLU A 535 24.19 -6.67 2.24
C GLU A 535 24.51 -8.06 2.83
N PHE A 536 24.34 -8.19 4.14
CA PHE A 536 24.53 -9.44 4.89
C PHE A 536 23.18 -10.09 5.28
N ASP A 537 23.25 -11.35 5.69
CA ASP A 537 22.14 -12.17 6.18
C ASP A 537 21.98 -12.15 7.71
N GLY A 538 22.43 -11.07 8.38
CA GLY A 538 22.38 -10.95 9.85
C GLY A 538 21.12 -10.25 10.41
N PRO A 539 21.22 -9.57 11.58
CA PRO A 539 20.05 -9.06 12.31
C PRO A 539 19.12 -8.15 11.49
N THR A 540 19.67 -7.31 10.62
CA THR A 540 18.86 -6.47 9.72
C THR A 540 18.00 -7.31 8.77
N TYR A 541 18.57 -8.38 8.20
CA TYR A 541 17.87 -9.32 7.32
C TYR A 541 16.83 -10.16 8.06
N ASP A 542 17.14 -10.58 9.30
CA ASP A 542 16.23 -11.35 10.16
C ASP A 542 15.05 -10.51 10.68
N SER A 543 15.28 -9.23 10.98
CA SER A 543 14.25 -8.32 11.51
C SER A 543 13.08 -8.04 10.54
N ALA A 544 13.26 -8.36 9.25
CA ALA A 544 12.24 -8.16 8.24
C ALA A 544 11.08 -9.15 8.40
N LYS A 545 9.85 -8.62 8.52
CA LYS A 545 8.65 -9.42 8.79
C LYS A 545 8.22 -10.32 7.63
N SER A 546 8.68 -10.04 6.40
CA SER A 546 8.31 -10.81 5.22
C SER A 546 9.43 -10.92 4.20
N ALA A 547 9.42 -12.02 3.42
CA ALA A 547 10.31 -12.17 2.27
C ALA A 547 10.10 -11.06 1.23
N ARG A 548 8.87 -10.54 1.09
CA ARG A 548 8.59 -9.41 0.20
C ARG A 548 9.37 -8.16 0.61
N ASP A 549 9.50 -7.89 1.91
CA ASP A 549 10.22 -6.72 2.41
C ASP A 549 11.72 -6.86 2.17
N ARG A 550 12.35 -7.96 2.63
CA ARG A 550 13.82 -8.15 2.58
C ARG A 550 14.36 -8.56 1.21
N ASP A 551 13.56 -9.27 0.40
CA ASP A 551 14.03 -9.87 -0.85
C ASP A 551 13.44 -9.20 -2.10
N ARG A 552 12.40 -8.35 -2.01
CA ARG A 552 11.88 -7.61 -3.17
C ARG A 552 11.87 -6.10 -2.98
N LEU A 553 11.15 -5.60 -1.97
CA LEU A 553 10.87 -4.17 -1.83
C LEU A 553 12.14 -3.39 -1.45
N ARG A 554 12.93 -3.88 -0.51
CA ARG A 554 14.16 -3.20 -0.08
C ARG A 554 15.20 -3.11 -1.21
N PRO A 555 15.56 -4.20 -1.91
CA PRO A 555 16.42 -4.11 -3.09
C PRO A 555 15.86 -3.16 -4.15
N GLN A 556 14.55 -3.24 -4.44
CA GLN A 556 13.91 -2.35 -5.42
C GLN A 556 14.04 -0.86 -5.07
N VAL A 557 13.93 -0.49 -3.78
CA VAL A 557 14.11 0.91 -3.35
C VAL A 557 15.58 1.34 -3.48
N LEU A 558 16.52 0.54 -2.99
CA LEU A 558 17.96 0.83 -3.07
C LEU A 558 18.45 0.90 -4.53
N GLU A 559 18.08 -0.07 -5.37
CA GLU A 559 18.38 -0.07 -6.81
C GLU A 559 17.73 1.13 -7.51
N GLY A 560 16.52 1.52 -7.11
CA GLY A 560 15.86 2.74 -7.58
C GLY A 560 16.62 4.02 -7.21
N LEU A 561 17.39 4.03 -6.11
CA LEU A 561 18.30 5.13 -5.76
C LEU A 561 19.63 5.08 -6.53
N GLY A 562 19.86 4.03 -7.32
CA GLY A 562 21.08 3.82 -8.10
C GLY A 562 22.09 2.87 -7.45
N TRP A 563 21.74 2.18 -6.36
CA TRP A 563 22.63 1.18 -5.78
C TRP A 563 22.76 -0.04 -6.68
N ARG A 564 24.00 -0.50 -6.83
CA ARG A 564 24.29 -1.88 -7.21
C ARG A 564 24.51 -2.68 -5.95
N LEU A 565 23.73 -3.74 -5.76
CA LEU A 565 23.78 -4.55 -4.53
C LEU A 565 24.44 -5.91 -4.78
N PHE A 566 25.29 -6.32 -3.85
CA PHE A 566 25.82 -7.68 -3.73
C PHE A 566 25.39 -8.26 -2.38
N ARG A 567 24.93 -9.52 -2.37
CA ARG A 567 24.55 -10.18 -1.13
C ARG A 567 25.61 -11.16 -0.69
N ALA A 568 26.13 -10.93 0.52
CA ALA A 568 27.14 -11.74 1.17
C ALA A 568 26.47 -12.68 2.19
N TRP A 569 26.39 -13.96 1.84
CA TRP A 569 25.81 -15.00 2.70
C TRP A 569 26.84 -15.55 3.67
N SER A 570 26.56 -15.46 4.98
CA SER A 570 27.47 -15.93 6.03
C SER A 570 27.94 -17.39 5.85
N PRO A 571 27.11 -18.38 5.43
CA PRO A 571 27.59 -19.75 5.27
C PRO A 571 28.59 -19.92 4.12
N GLN A 572 28.47 -19.11 3.05
CA GLN A 572 29.39 -19.16 1.91
C GLN A 572 30.74 -18.53 2.28
N TRP A 573 30.70 -17.39 2.98
CA TRP A 573 31.90 -16.71 3.45
C TRP A 573 32.69 -17.54 4.45
N ILE A 574 32.03 -18.25 5.37
CA ILE A 574 32.70 -19.17 6.30
C ILE A 574 33.32 -20.36 5.55
N SER A 575 32.61 -20.92 4.56
CA SER A 575 33.07 -22.11 3.86
C SER A 575 34.20 -21.86 2.86
N ASN A 576 34.16 -20.73 2.13
CA ASN A 576 35.19 -20.37 1.14
C ASN A 576 35.32 -18.84 0.99
N PRO A 577 36.00 -18.16 1.94
CA PRO A 577 36.15 -16.71 1.92
C PRO A 577 36.86 -16.20 0.65
N GLN A 578 37.85 -16.95 0.16
CA GLN A 578 38.64 -16.56 -1.01
C GLN A 578 37.79 -16.50 -2.28
N ARG A 579 36.93 -17.52 -2.50
CA ARG A 579 36.01 -17.55 -3.64
C ARG A 579 34.96 -16.44 -3.56
N GLU A 580 34.43 -16.17 -2.37
CA GLU A 580 33.45 -15.09 -2.19
C GLU A 580 34.08 -13.70 -2.37
N LEU A 581 35.32 -13.51 -1.92
CA LEU A 581 36.09 -12.29 -2.22
C LEU A 581 36.30 -12.13 -3.72
N GLU A 582 36.67 -13.18 -4.46
CA GLU A 582 36.81 -13.13 -5.92
C GLU A 582 35.50 -12.74 -6.63
N ARG A 583 34.34 -13.18 -6.12
CA ARG A 583 33.04 -12.75 -6.63
C ARG A 583 32.79 -11.27 -6.38
N VAL A 584 33.08 -10.77 -5.17
CA VAL A 584 32.97 -9.33 -4.87
C VAL A 584 33.88 -8.51 -5.79
N MET A 585 35.14 -8.94 -5.96
CA MET A 585 36.07 -8.25 -6.84
C MET A 585 35.59 -8.26 -8.29
N SER A 586 35.03 -9.37 -8.78
CA SER A 586 34.44 -9.44 -10.12
C SER A 586 33.26 -8.46 -10.29
N GLU A 587 32.44 -8.27 -9.26
CA GLU A 587 31.35 -7.29 -9.29
C GLU A 587 31.89 -5.85 -9.33
N ILE A 588 32.92 -5.55 -8.53
CA ILE A 588 33.61 -4.26 -8.54
C ILE A 588 34.26 -4.01 -9.93
N ASP A 589 34.99 -4.98 -10.48
CA ASP A 589 35.71 -4.84 -11.76
C ASP A 589 34.76 -4.70 -12.97
N SER A 590 33.56 -5.28 -12.87
CA SER A 590 32.54 -5.14 -13.90
C SER A 590 31.87 -3.75 -13.90
N TYR A 591 32.11 -2.94 -12.87
CA TYR A 591 31.66 -1.55 -12.85
C TYR A 591 32.39 -0.74 -13.92
N LYS A 592 31.60 -0.10 -14.79
CA LYS A 592 32.12 0.81 -15.80
C LYS A 592 31.77 2.23 -15.39
N VAL A 593 32.80 3.05 -15.17
CA VAL A 593 32.74 4.47 -14.76
C VAL A 593 31.90 5.38 -15.69
N ASN A 594 31.37 4.88 -16.81
CA ASN A 594 30.76 5.68 -17.88
C ASN A 594 29.36 5.23 -18.35
N ALA A 595 28.58 4.49 -17.56
CA ALA A 595 27.14 4.50 -17.82
C ALA A 595 26.60 5.81 -17.22
N PRO A 596 26.05 6.76 -18.00
CA PRO A 596 25.30 7.85 -17.40
C PRO A 596 24.23 7.19 -16.54
N THR A 597 24.32 7.39 -15.23
CA THR A 597 23.28 7.03 -14.30
C THR A 597 22.11 7.94 -14.64
N VAL A 598 21.37 7.57 -15.69
CA VAL A 598 19.93 7.77 -15.69
C VAL A 598 19.51 7.00 -14.46
N ILE A 599 19.50 7.70 -13.30
CA ILE A 599 18.89 7.20 -12.09
C ILE A 599 17.54 6.72 -12.58
N PRO A 600 17.27 5.40 -12.60
CA PRO A 600 15.98 4.93 -13.04
C PRO A 600 15.02 5.67 -12.14
N GLU A 601 14.22 6.54 -12.75
CA GLU A 601 13.09 7.08 -12.07
C GLU A 601 12.36 5.84 -11.58
N LEU A 602 12.45 5.56 -10.25
CA LEU A 602 11.65 4.53 -9.56
C LEU A 602 10.43 4.38 -10.41
N GLU A 603 10.30 3.26 -11.13
CA GLU A 603 9.28 3.12 -12.15
C GLU A 603 7.97 3.45 -11.46
N HIS A 604 7.53 4.71 -11.57
CA HIS A 604 6.16 5.11 -11.46
C HIS A 604 5.62 4.35 -12.61
N SER A 605 5.22 3.09 -12.36
CA SER A 605 4.95 2.04 -13.35
C SER A 605 4.52 2.78 -14.56
N GLN A 606 5.41 2.99 -15.57
CA GLN A 606 5.12 3.94 -16.64
C GLN A 606 3.74 3.55 -17.02
N VAL A 607 2.75 4.41 -16.71
CA VAL A 607 1.36 4.00 -16.81
C VAL A 607 1.27 3.81 -18.28
N LYS A 608 1.38 2.55 -18.73
CA LYS A 608 1.44 2.22 -20.15
C LYS A 608 0.34 3.08 -20.72
N PRO A 609 0.67 4.05 -21.61
CA PRO A 609 -0.24 5.13 -21.95
C PRO A 609 -1.59 4.47 -22.15
N PRO A 610 -2.62 4.87 -21.35
CA PRO A 610 -3.78 4.05 -21.03
C PRO A 610 -4.18 3.35 -22.31
N ALA A 611 -4.00 2.02 -22.34
CA ALA A 611 -4.02 1.23 -23.57
C ALA A 611 -5.11 1.81 -24.46
N THR A 612 -4.73 2.33 -25.63
CA THR A 612 -5.62 3.12 -26.48
C THR A 612 -6.97 2.43 -26.47
N ILE A 613 -7.98 3.08 -25.89
CA ILE A 613 -9.27 2.43 -25.69
C ILE A 613 -9.86 2.25 -27.08
N ILE A 614 -9.53 1.13 -27.71
CA ILE A 614 -10.19 0.66 -28.92
C ILE A 614 -11.57 0.27 -28.41
N ARG A 615 -12.50 1.21 -28.55
CA ARG A 615 -13.92 0.93 -28.38
C ARG A 615 -14.29 0.05 -29.56
N ASP A 616 -14.07 -1.25 -29.42
CA ASP A 616 -14.73 -2.20 -30.30
C ASP A 616 -16.23 -1.91 -30.21
N GLU A 617 -16.90 -1.94 -31.37
CA GLU A 617 -18.35 -1.96 -31.40
C GLU A 617 -18.78 -3.21 -30.63
N VAL A 618 -19.12 -3.02 -29.36
CA VAL A 618 -19.73 -4.07 -28.55
C VAL A 618 -20.91 -4.56 -29.37
N PRO A 619 -20.96 -5.85 -29.76
CA PRO A 619 -22.08 -6.39 -30.49
C PRO A 619 -23.33 -5.99 -29.73
N SER A 620 -24.28 -5.33 -30.40
CA SER A 620 -25.52 -4.89 -29.81
C SER A 620 -26.12 -6.04 -28.99
N PRO A 621 -26.05 -6.00 -27.65
CA PRO A 621 -26.51 -7.12 -26.85
C PRO A 621 -28.01 -7.22 -27.05
N ASP A 622 -28.49 -8.42 -27.38
CA ASP A 622 -29.90 -8.74 -27.62
C ASP A 622 -30.80 -7.97 -26.65
N THR A 623 -31.63 -7.10 -27.21
CA THR A 623 -32.36 -6.03 -26.48
C THR A 623 -33.46 -6.51 -25.52
N ASN A 624 -33.64 -7.83 -25.34
CA ASN A 624 -34.68 -8.40 -24.48
C ASN A 624 -34.04 -9.17 -23.32
N ILE A 625 -34.44 -8.85 -22.09
CA ILE A 625 -34.23 -9.72 -20.93
C ILE A 625 -34.98 -11.03 -21.22
N GLN A 626 -34.27 -12.07 -21.68
CA GLN A 626 -34.86 -13.36 -21.98
C GLN A 626 -34.71 -14.27 -20.78
N VAL A 627 -35.84 -14.68 -20.22
CA VAL A 627 -35.93 -15.80 -19.28
C VAL A 627 -36.25 -17.08 -20.06
N ALA A 628 -35.97 -18.24 -19.46
CA ALA A 628 -36.28 -19.51 -20.09
C ALA A 628 -37.77 -19.59 -20.44
N LYS A 629 -38.10 -20.09 -21.63
CA LYS A 629 -39.50 -20.34 -22.00
C LYS A 629 -40.06 -21.46 -21.12
N TYR A 630 -41.34 -21.36 -20.77
CA TYR A 630 -42.03 -22.45 -20.06
C TYR A 630 -41.94 -23.75 -20.86
N GLN A 631 -41.38 -24.80 -20.24
CA GLN A 631 -41.20 -26.11 -20.88
C GLN A 631 -42.33 -27.05 -20.47
N PHE A 632 -42.97 -27.68 -21.45
CA PHE A 632 -43.95 -28.73 -21.19
C PHE A 632 -43.27 -30.07 -21.03
N THR A 633 -43.81 -30.88 -20.12
CA THR A 633 -43.43 -32.28 -19.98
C THR A 633 -43.89 -33.04 -21.21
N ASN A 634 -42.95 -33.68 -21.90
CA ASN A 634 -43.28 -34.63 -22.97
C ASN A 634 -43.49 -36.02 -22.37
N LEU A 635 -44.76 -36.44 -22.25
CA LEU A 635 -45.13 -37.76 -21.74
C LEU A 635 -45.28 -38.76 -22.89
N ILE A 636 -44.47 -39.81 -22.88
CA ILE A 636 -44.59 -40.93 -23.83
C ILE A 636 -45.31 -42.08 -23.11
N LEU A 637 -46.58 -42.29 -23.46
CA LEU A 637 -47.42 -43.34 -22.87
C LEU A 637 -47.32 -44.63 -23.69
N LYS A 638 -47.29 -45.78 -23.02
CA LYS A 638 -47.39 -47.09 -23.68
C LYS A 638 -48.76 -47.23 -24.35
N GLU A 639 -48.85 -47.98 -25.45
CA GLU A 639 -50.11 -48.23 -26.17
C GLU A 639 -51.20 -48.80 -25.26
N SER A 640 -50.82 -49.70 -24.34
CA SER A 640 -51.70 -50.30 -23.32
C SER A 640 -52.27 -49.28 -22.34
N ASP A 641 -51.53 -48.20 -22.09
CA ASP A 641 -51.84 -47.23 -21.05
C ASP A 641 -52.47 -45.95 -21.61
N LYS A 642 -52.58 -45.82 -22.94
CA LYS A 642 -53.41 -44.80 -23.61
C LYS A 642 -54.89 -44.97 -23.25
N ASN A 643 -55.33 -46.21 -22.97
CA ASN A 643 -56.66 -46.47 -22.44
C ASN A 643 -56.70 -46.17 -20.93
N MET A 644 -57.10 -44.95 -20.58
CA MET A 644 -57.03 -44.42 -19.22
C MET A 644 -57.89 -45.16 -18.18
N THR A 645 -58.89 -45.94 -18.59
CA THR A 645 -59.69 -46.79 -17.69
C THR A 645 -58.96 -48.06 -17.26
N THR A 646 -57.91 -48.47 -17.97
CA THR A 646 -57.08 -49.65 -17.66
C THR A 646 -55.65 -49.28 -17.20
N ALA A 647 -55.32 -47.99 -17.14
CA ALA A 647 -54.01 -47.52 -16.70
C ALA A 647 -53.76 -47.89 -15.22
N SER A 648 -52.59 -48.48 -14.94
CA SER A 648 -52.23 -48.84 -13.57
C SER A 648 -52.01 -47.60 -12.69
N THR A 649 -52.31 -47.70 -11.39
CA THR A 649 -52.02 -46.64 -10.41
C THR A 649 -50.53 -46.27 -10.40
N VAL A 650 -49.64 -47.23 -10.65
CA VAL A 650 -48.19 -47.00 -10.71
C VAL A 650 -47.82 -46.13 -11.92
N SER A 651 -48.42 -46.37 -13.09
CA SER A 651 -48.21 -45.55 -14.28
C SER A 651 -48.66 -44.11 -14.06
N LEU A 652 -49.83 -43.90 -13.43
CA LEU A 652 -50.34 -42.57 -13.10
C LEU A 652 -49.41 -41.81 -12.15
N LEU A 653 -48.90 -42.47 -11.11
CA LEU A 653 -47.93 -41.88 -10.17
C LEU A 653 -46.63 -41.49 -10.88
N LEU A 654 -46.10 -42.35 -11.75
CA LEU A 654 -44.87 -42.07 -12.51
C LEU A 654 -45.03 -40.87 -13.45
N TRP A 655 -46.15 -40.78 -14.19
CA TRP A 655 -46.38 -39.65 -15.09
C TRP A 655 -46.64 -38.36 -14.34
N ALA A 656 -47.43 -38.40 -13.27
CA ALA A 656 -47.68 -37.23 -12.44
C ALA A 656 -46.39 -36.71 -11.80
N ALA A 657 -45.54 -37.60 -11.28
CA ALA A 657 -44.21 -37.25 -10.78
C ALA A 657 -43.33 -36.64 -11.89
N LYS A 658 -43.34 -37.23 -13.10
CA LYS A 658 -42.57 -36.71 -14.24
C LYS A 658 -43.00 -35.31 -14.67
N VAL A 659 -44.30 -35.01 -14.58
CA VAL A 659 -44.81 -33.65 -14.83
C VAL A 659 -44.30 -32.69 -13.76
N VAL A 660 -44.35 -33.06 -12.48
CA VAL A 660 -43.81 -32.22 -11.41
C VAL A 660 -42.29 -32.02 -11.57
N ASP A 661 -41.52 -33.07 -11.88
CA ASP A 661 -40.07 -32.97 -12.08
C ASP A 661 -39.66 -31.98 -13.18
N THR A 662 -40.52 -31.76 -14.18
CA THR A 662 -40.23 -30.90 -15.34
C THR A 662 -40.87 -29.52 -15.24
N GLU A 663 -42.12 -29.45 -14.76
CA GLU A 663 -42.94 -28.22 -14.76
C GLU A 663 -43.02 -27.52 -13.40
N SER A 664 -42.44 -28.08 -12.33
CA SER A 664 -42.46 -27.48 -10.98
C SER A 664 -41.95 -26.02 -10.97
N PRO A 665 -42.54 -25.13 -10.15
CA PRO A 665 -43.84 -25.28 -9.50
C PRO A 665 -44.95 -25.37 -10.54
N VAL A 666 -45.84 -26.35 -10.39
CA VAL A 666 -46.94 -26.62 -11.33
C VAL A 666 -48.27 -26.65 -10.61
N HIS A 667 -49.27 -25.96 -11.16
CA HIS A 667 -50.60 -25.91 -10.58
C HIS A 667 -51.25 -27.30 -10.64
N ILE A 668 -51.91 -27.72 -9.55
CA ILE A 668 -52.45 -29.09 -9.39
C ILE A 668 -53.38 -29.51 -10.54
N SER A 669 -54.13 -28.57 -11.10
CA SER A 669 -55.06 -28.81 -12.23
C SER A 669 -54.37 -29.04 -13.58
N GLU A 670 -53.08 -28.72 -13.73
CA GLU A 670 -52.34 -28.97 -14.97
C GLU A 670 -51.80 -30.40 -15.05
N ILE A 671 -51.60 -31.09 -13.91
CA ILE A 671 -51.17 -32.49 -13.90
C ILE A 671 -52.14 -33.39 -14.67
N PRO A 672 -53.46 -33.43 -14.36
CA PRO A 672 -54.41 -34.22 -15.12
C PRO A 672 -54.46 -33.77 -16.59
N ARG A 673 -54.38 -32.46 -16.84
CA ARG A 673 -54.45 -31.90 -18.20
C ARG A 673 -53.31 -32.39 -19.10
N ARG A 674 -52.07 -32.46 -18.59
CA ARG A 674 -50.91 -32.98 -19.33
C ARG A 674 -51.07 -34.46 -19.66
N ILE A 675 -51.49 -35.25 -18.67
CA ILE A 675 -51.66 -36.70 -18.82
C ILE A 675 -52.81 -37.01 -19.78
N TYR A 676 -53.96 -36.37 -19.64
CA TYR A 676 -55.11 -36.56 -20.52
C TYR A 676 -54.81 -36.13 -21.96
N SER A 677 -54.08 -35.02 -22.13
CA SER A 677 -53.64 -34.58 -23.46
C SER A 677 -52.69 -35.60 -24.10
N ALA A 678 -51.76 -36.18 -23.34
CA ALA A 678 -50.86 -37.23 -23.84
C ALA A 678 -51.60 -38.54 -24.18
N ALA A 679 -52.69 -38.84 -23.48
CA ALA A 679 -53.54 -39.99 -23.72
C ALA A 679 -54.60 -39.78 -24.83
N GLY A 680 -54.71 -38.58 -25.40
CA GLY A 680 -55.74 -38.24 -26.40
C GLY A 680 -57.16 -38.10 -25.83
N VAL A 681 -57.29 -37.91 -24.51
CA VAL A 681 -58.59 -37.76 -23.84
C VAL A 681 -59.01 -36.29 -23.83
N THR A 682 -60.10 -35.99 -24.55
CA THR A 682 -60.65 -34.61 -24.65
C THR A 682 -61.61 -34.26 -23.52
N ARG A 683 -62.27 -35.25 -22.91
CA ARG A 683 -63.23 -35.05 -21.80
C ARG A 683 -63.09 -36.14 -20.75
N ALA A 684 -62.57 -35.77 -19.58
CA ALA A 684 -62.41 -36.69 -18.46
C ALA A 684 -63.76 -36.99 -17.77
N SER A 685 -63.97 -38.25 -17.38
CA SER A 685 -65.11 -38.64 -16.53
C SER A 685 -64.85 -38.29 -15.07
N LYS A 686 -65.91 -38.11 -14.25
CA LYS A 686 -65.76 -37.84 -12.80
C LYS A 686 -64.93 -38.92 -12.09
N ASN A 687 -65.06 -40.17 -12.49
CA ASN A 687 -64.30 -41.29 -11.93
C ASN A 687 -62.81 -41.23 -12.29
N LEU A 688 -62.49 -40.82 -13.53
CA LEU A 688 -61.10 -40.66 -13.96
C LEU A 688 -60.42 -39.52 -13.21
N GLN A 689 -61.12 -38.38 -13.04
CA GLN A 689 -60.63 -37.26 -12.25
C GLN A 689 -60.38 -37.67 -10.79
N ALA A 690 -61.33 -38.34 -10.14
CA ALA A 690 -61.16 -38.84 -8.77
C ALA A 690 -60.00 -39.84 -8.62
N THR A 691 -59.67 -40.59 -9.68
CA THR A 691 -58.52 -41.51 -9.69
C THR A 691 -57.20 -40.75 -9.78
N MET A 692 -57.15 -39.67 -10.57
CA MET A 692 -55.98 -38.79 -10.66
C MET A 692 -55.75 -38.02 -9.36
N ASP A 693 -56.81 -37.49 -8.75
CA ASP A 693 -56.73 -36.78 -7.48
C ASP A 693 -56.15 -37.69 -6.38
N LYS A 694 -56.62 -38.94 -6.29
CA LYS A 694 -56.04 -39.96 -5.39
C LYS A 694 -54.57 -40.27 -5.67
N ALA A 695 -54.14 -40.24 -6.92
CA ALA A 695 -52.73 -40.45 -7.28
C ALA A 695 -51.87 -39.27 -6.79
N ILE A 696 -52.36 -38.04 -6.97
CA ILE A 696 -51.68 -36.83 -6.47
C ILE A 696 -51.60 -36.84 -4.95
N ASP A 697 -52.70 -37.13 -4.25
CA ASP A 697 -52.73 -37.23 -2.78
C ASP A 697 -51.71 -38.26 -2.28
N ARG A 698 -51.63 -39.43 -2.93
CA ARG A 698 -50.64 -40.46 -2.59
C ARG A 698 -49.19 -40.01 -2.83
N MET A 699 -48.91 -39.20 -3.84
CA MET A 699 -47.56 -38.63 -4.03
C MET A 699 -47.18 -37.65 -2.92
N ILE A 700 -48.16 -36.90 -2.41
CA ILE A 700 -47.96 -35.96 -1.29
C ILE A 700 -47.73 -36.75 0.00
N GLU A 701 -48.58 -37.75 0.30
CA GLU A 701 -48.47 -38.60 1.50
C GLU A 701 -47.16 -39.39 1.56
N THR A 702 -46.68 -39.88 0.41
CA THR A 702 -45.42 -40.63 0.32
C THR A 702 -44.19 -39.71 0.31
N GLY A 703 -44.37 -38.40 0.31
CA GLY A 703 -43.29 -37.42 0.28
C GLY A 703 -42.54 -37.37 -1.05
N ARG A 704 -43.10 -37.86 -2.15
CA ARG A 704 -42.47 -37.78 -3.49
C ARG A 704 -42.49 -36.35 -4.05
N VAL A 705 -43.51 -35.59 -3.70
CA VAL A 705 -43.70 -34.17 -4.05
C VAL A 705 -44.23 -33.43 -2.82
N SER A 706 -44.02 -32.12 -2.75
CA SER A 706 -44.61 -31.28 -1.72
C SER A 706 -45.72 -30.39 -2.29
N ARG A 707 -46.74 -30.08 -1.49
CA ARG A 707 -47.82 -29.17 -1.86
C ARG A 707 -47.67 -27.85 -1.12
N ARG A 708 -47.69 -26.73 -1.86
CA ARG A 708 -47.74 -25.36 -1.33
C ARG A 708 -48.91 -24.63 -1.99
N GLY A 709 -49.96 -24.34 -1.23
CA GLY A 709 -51.23 -23.84 -1.77
C GLY A 709 -51.80 -24.78 -2.85
N ASP A 710 -52.03 -24.25 -4.05
CA ASP A 710 -52.54 -24.99 -5.20
C ASP A 710 -51.44 -25.54 -6.14
N PHE A 711 -50.17 -25.50 -5.70
CA PHE A 711 -49.02 -25.92 -6.50
C PHE A 711 -48.33 -27.15 -5.93
N LEU A 712 -47.87 -28.02 -6.83
CA LEU A 712 -47.01 -29.16 -6.52
C LEU A 712 -45.55 -28.82 -6.85
N TRP A 713 -44.67 -29.27 -5.97
CA TRP A 713 -43.24 -28.97 -5.97
C TRP A 713 -42.42 -30.24 -6.02
N ASN A 714 -41.35 -30.18 -6.81
CA ASN A 714 -40.25 -31.11 -6.67
C ASN A 714 -39.47 -30.78 -5.37
N ASN A 715 -39.23 -31.77 -4.52
CA ASN A 715 -38.56 -31.56 -3.23
C ASN A 715 -37.09 -31.14 -3.37
N ASP A 716 -36.45 -31.46 -4.50
CA ASP A 716 -35.08 -31.03 -4.80
C ASP A 716 -35.00 -29.54 -5.23
N MET A 717 -36.15 -28.88 -5.43
CA MET A 717 -36.21 -27.49 -5.88
C MET A 717 -36.10 -26.52 -4.71
N THR A 718 -34.98 -25.82 -4.63
CA THR A 718 -34.73 -24.77 -3.62
C THR A 718 -35.23 -23.40 -4.06
N GLN A 719 -35.17 -23.08 -5.36
CA GLN A 719 -35.66 -21.82 -5.94
C GLN A 719 -36.47 -22.08 -7.23
N PRO A 720 -37.65 -21.44 -7.39
CA PRO A 720 -38.46 -21.61 -8.59
C PRO A 720 -37.87 -20.83 -9.79
N PRO A 721 -37.94 -21.38 -11.01
CA PRO A 721 -37.43 -20.70 -12.20
C PRO A 721 -38.37 -19.59 -12.68
N VAL A 722 -37.82 -18.43 -13.05
CA VAL A 722 -38.57 -17.38 -13.74
C VAL A 722 -38.75 -17.78 -15.21
N ARG A 723 -40.00 -17.84 -15.69
CA ARG A 723 -40.34 -18.40 -17.02
C ARG A 723 -41.18 -17.46 -17.89
N ASP A 724 -40.82 -17.36 -19.17
CA ASP A 724 -41.65 -16.69 -20.19
C ASP A 724 -42.82 -17.59 -20.60
N ARG A 725 -44.04 -17.07 -20.46
CA ARG A 725 -45.31 -17.74 -20.77
C ARG A 725 -45.98 -17.19 -22.03
N SER A 726 -45.29 -16.38 -22.83
CA SER A 726 -45.83 -15.77 -24.04
C SER A 726 -46.36 -16.79 -25.06
N GLY A 727 -45.73 -17.97 -25.14
CA GLY A 727 -46.12 -19.10 -26.00
C GLY A 727 -47.23 -20.00 -25.47
N LEU A 728 -47.80 -19.74 -24.28
CA LEU A 728 -48.87 -20.54 -23.69
C LEU A 728 -50.26 -20.16 -24.21
N THR A 729 -51.19 -21.12 -24.18
CA THR A 729 -52.61 -20.87 -24.46
C THR A 729 -53.26 -19.95 -23.42
N SER A 730 -54.38 -19.31 -23.76
CA SER A 730 -55.12 -18.44 -22.83
C SER A 730 -55.57 -19.15 -21.54
N ALA A 731 -55.82 -20.46 -21.59
CA ALA A 731 -56.24 -21.24 -20.43
C ALA A 731 -55.11 -21.47 -19.41
N THR A 732 -53.89 -21.68 -19.88
CA THR A 732 -52.70 -21.99 -19.07
C THR A 732 -51.88 -20.75 -18.71
N ARG A 733 -52.24 -19.59 -19.26
CA ARG A 733 -51.59 -18.29 -19.02
C ARG A 733 -52.32 -17.43 -17.99
N LYS A 734 -53.32 -17.96 -17.29
CA LYS A 734 -54.03 -17.21 -16.24
C LYS A 734 -53.10 -16.88 -15.07
N LEU A 735 -53.38 -15.78 -14.36
CA LEU A 735 -52.54 -15.31 -13.25
C LEU A 735 -52.42 -16.37 -12.13
N ASN A 736 -53.50 -17.09 -11.85
CA ASN A 736 -53.53 -18.16 -10.84
C ASN A 736 -52.71 -19.42 -11.23
N MET A 737 -52.12 -19.47 -12.43
CA MET A 737 -51.23 -20.55 -12.87
C MET A 737 -49.75 -20.27 -12.55
N ILE A 738 -49.48 -19.19 -11.80
CA ILE A 738 -48.15 -18.79 -11.34
C ILE A 738 -48.17 -18.86 -9.82
N SER A 739 -47.21 -19.55 -9.20
CA SER A 739 -47.08 -19.60 -7.75
C SER A 739 -46.55 -18.25 -7.23
N ASP A 740 -46.83 -17.95 -5.96
CA ASP A 740 -46.34 -16.71 -5.36
C ASP A 740 -44.82 -16.67 -5.32
N GLU A 741 -44.17 -17.80 -5.01
CA GLU A 741 -42.70 -17.90 -4.95
C GLU A 741 -42.04 -17.68 -6.31
N GLU A 742 -42.64 -18.16 -7.41
CA GLU A 742 -42.10 -17.87 -8.75
C GLU A 742 -42.27 -16.40 -9.12
N LEU A 743 -43.39 -15.78 -8.71
CA LEU A 743 -43.63 -14.37 -8.95
C LEU A 743 -42.69 -13.50 -8.11
N GLU A 744 -42.40 -13.89 -6.87
CA GLU A 744 -41.39 -13.27 -6.02
C GLU A 744 -39.99 -13.33 -6.65
N GLU A 745 -39.57 -14.49 -7.17
CA GLU A 745 -38.30 -14.58 -7.90
C GLU A 745 -38.28 -13.69 -9.15
N ALA A 746 -39.41 -13.58 -9.86
CA ALA A 746 -39.52 -12.66 -11.00
C ALA A 746 -39.41 -11.19 -10.58
N ILE A 747 -39.94 -10.82 -9.41
CA ILE A 747 -39.81 -9.48 -8.83
C ILE A 747 -38.34 -9.21 -8.49
N CYS A 748 -37.71 -10.09 -7.70
CA CYS A 748 -36.30 -9.96 -7.31
C CYS A 748 -35.39 -9.86 -8.55
N PHE A 749 -35.62 -10.72 -9.56
CA PHE A 749 -34.86 -10.71 -10.80
C PHE A 749 -34.98 -9.39 -11.58
N VAL A 750 -36.18 -8.80 -11.66
CA VAL A 750 -36.37 -7.49 -12.33
C VAL A 750 -35.72 -6.36 -11.54
N VAL A 751 -35.86 -6.36 -10.21
CA VAL A 751 -35.26 -5.35 -9.34
C VAL A 751 -33.73 -5.39 -9.46
N GLU A 752 -33.14 -6.59 -9.40
CA GLU A 752 -31.71 -6.85 -9.58
C GLU A 752 -31.22 -6.27 -10.91
N ARG A 753 -31.87 -6.65 -12.02
CA ARG A 753 -31.46 -6.27 -13.37
C ARG A 753 -31.68 -4.79 -13.68
N SER A 754 -32.57 -4.13 -12.93
CA SER A 754 -32.85 -2.70 -13.08
C SER A 754 -31.99 -1.81 -12.18
N TYR A 755 -31.24 -2.39 -11.24
CA TYR A 755 -30.45 -1.67 -10.22
C TYR A 755 -31.30 -0.70 -9.37
N GLY A 756 -32.57 -1.05 -9.19
CA GLY A 756 -33.58 -0.16 -8.61
C GLY A 756 -34.68 0.18 -9.61
N ILE A 757 -35.93 0.02 -9.17
CA ILE A 757 -37.10 0.31 -10.01
C ILE A 757 -38.20 0.99 -9.19
N ALA A 758 -38.81 2.03 -9.76
CA ALA A 758 -39.91 2.70 -9.10
C ALA A 758 -41.09 1.74 -8.86
N ARG A 759 -41.66 1.75 -7.65
CA ARG A 759 -42.73 0.80 -7.25
C ARG A 759 -43.90 0.78 -8.24
N GLY A 760 -44.27 1.91 -8.82
CA GLY A 760 -45.34 1.99 -9.84
C GLY A 760 -44.98 1.40 -11.21
N GLN A 761 -43.69 1.34 -11.57
CA GLN A 761 -43.22 0.81 -12.86
C GLN A 761 -42.88 -0.68 -12.82
N ALA A 762 -42.55 -1.20 -11.63
CA ALA A 762 -42.14 -2.58 -11.42
C ALA A 762 -43.16 -3.64 -11.90
N PRO A 763 -44.48 -3.53 -11.62
CA PRO A 763 -45.46 -4.53 -12.06
C PRO A 763 -45.46 -4.72 -13.58
N THR A 764 -45.39 -3.62 -14.33
CA THR A 764 -45.41 -3.66 -15.80
C THR A 764 -44.20 -4.41 -16.35
N THR A 765 -43.04 -4.22 -15.73
CA THR A 765 -41.78 -4.84 -16.16
C THR A 765 -41.75 -6.33 -15.82
N VAL A 766 -42.18 -6.72 -14.61
CA VAL A 766 -42.28 -8.12 -14.17
C VAL A 766 -43.24 -8.93 -15.04
N PHE A 767 -44.46 -8.44 -15.25
CA PHE A 767 -45.43 -9.18 -16.04
C PHE A 767 -45.04 -9.23 -17.53
N LYS A 768 -44.37 -8.19 -18.06
CA LYS A 768 -43.80 -8.23 -19.41
C LYS A 768 -42.72 -9.31 -19.54
N LEU A 769 -41.85 -9.45 -18.54
CA LEU A 769 -40.81 -10.50 -18.49
C LEU A 769 -41.42 -11.91 -18.52
N MET A 770 -42.52 -12.12 -17.79
CA MET A 770 -43.23 -13.41 -17.75
C MET A 770 -44.14 -13.65 -18.97
N GLY A 771 -44.11 -12.78 -19.98
CA GLY A 771 -44.83 -12.96 -21.25
C GLY A 771 -46.20 -12.29 -21.33
N TYR A 772 -46.61 -11.47 -20.36
CA TYR A 772 -47.87 -10.71 -20.37
C TYR A 772 -47.77 -9.41 -21.17
N ARG A 773 -48.72 -9.18 -22.09
CA ARG A 773 -48.74 -7.97 -22.92
C ARG A 773 -49.27 -6.72 -22.19
N ARG A 774 -50.14 -6.90 -21.19
CA ARG A 774 -50.78 -5.83 -20.41
C ARG A 774 -50.87 -6.27 -18.95
N THR A 775 -50.71 -5.30 -18.04
CA THR A 775 -50.85 -5.49 -16.60
C THR A 775 -52.17 -4.89 -16.14
N ASN A 776 -53.07 -5.72 -15.61
CA ASN A 776 -54.39 -5.28 -15.10
C ASN A 776 -54.33 -5.00 -13.57
N GLN A 777 -55.46 -4.59 -12.98
CA GLN A 777 -55.49 -4.25 -11.55
C GLN A 777 -55.22 -5.46 -10.64
N ALA A 778 -55.82 -6.62 -10.90
CA ALA A 778 -55.59 -7.83 -10.12
C ALA A 778 -54.11 -8.27 -10.10
N MET A 779 -53.39 -8.08 -11.22
CA MET A 779 -51.94 -8.30 -11.28
C MET A 779 -51.15 -7.32 -10.41
N LYS A 780 -51.56 -6.04 -10.37
CA LYS A 780 -50.92 -5.02 -9.53
C LYS A 780 -51.18 -5.30 -8.05
N ASP A 781 -52.40 -5.71 -7.69
CA ASP A 781 -52.78 -5.99 -6.31
C ASP A 781 -51.95 -7.16 -5.76
N ARG A 782 -51.89 -8.28 -6.50
CA ARG A 782 -51.06 -9.44 -6.14
C ARG A 782 -49.57 -9.09 -6.08
N PHE A 783 -49.07 -8.31 -7.03
CA PHE A 783 -47.69 -7.82 -7.01
C PHE A 783 -47.40 -7.00 -5.74
N ASN A 784 -48.31 -6.09 -5.35
CA ASN A 784 -48.11 -5.22 -4.19
C ASN A 784 -48.11 -6.00 -2.87
N GLU A 785 -48.96 -7.03 -2.77
CA GLU A 785 -48.99 -7.95 -1.63
C GLU A 785 -47.65 -8.69 -1.48
N LEU A 786 -47.14 -9.29 -2.56
CA LEU A 786 -45.85 -9.98 -2.54
C LEU A 786 -44.67 -9.06 -2.27
N VAL A 787 -44.67 -7.84 -2.80
CA VAL A 787 -43.62 -6.86 -2.48
C VAL A 787 -43.62 -6.51 -1.00
N ASN A 788 -44.78 -6.37 -0.36
CA ASN A 788 -44.84 -6.11 1.09
C ASN A 788 -44.27 -7.29 1.88
N ASN A 789 -44.54 -8.54 1.47
CA ASN A 789 -43.94 -9.72 2.08
C ASN A 789 -42.42 -9.73 1.90
N LEU A 790 -41.92 -9.49 0.68
CA LEU A 790 -40.49 -9.43 0.39
C LEU A 790 -39.75 -8.31 1.13
N LEU A 791 -40.41 -7.18 1.40
CA LEU A 791 -39.88 -6.10 2.24
C LEU A 791 -39.83 -6.53 3.72
N SER A 792 -40.88 -7.20 4.22
CA SER A 792 -40.93 -7.73 5.58
C SER A 792 -39.90 -8.83 5.83
N ASP A 793 -39.66 -9.68 4.82
CA ASP A 793 -38.71 -10.78 4.85
C ASP A 793 -37.25 -10.32 4.62
N GLY A 794 -37.04 -9.02 4.37
CA GLY A 794 -35.71 -8.46 4.12
C GLY A 794 -35.07 -8.92 2.82
N ARG A 795 -35.84 -9.41 1.85
CA ARG A 795 -35.35 -9.76 0.49
C ARG A 795 -35.29 -8.54 -0.43
N LEU A 796 -36.15 -7.56 -0.18
CA LEU A 796 -36.14 -6.25 -0.83
C LEU A 796 -35.92 -5.15 0.21
N GLY A 797 -35.33 -4.04 -0.23
CA GLY A 797 -35.26 -2.78 0.51
C GLY A 797 -36.02 -1.67 -0.21
N ASP A 798 -36.42 -0.65 0.55
CA ASP A 798 -37.05 0.57 0.03
C ASP A 798 -36.05 1.75 0.14
N GLU A 799 -35.53 2.19 -1.01
CA GLU A 799 -34.63 3.35 -1.11
C GLU A 799 -35.39 4.52 -1.76
N GLY A 800 -36.19 5.22 -0.95
CA GLY A 800 -36.97 6.38 -1.37
C GLY A 800 -38.21 6.00 -2.18
N GLU A 801 -38.17 6.15 -3.51
CA GLU A 801 -39.26 5.73 -4.42
C GLU A 801 -38.94 4.41 -5.16
N HIS A 802 -37.76 3.84 -4.91
CA HIS A 802 -37.23 2.69 -5.64
C HIS A 802 -37.15 1.43 -4.77
N LEU A 803 -37.67 0.32 -5.32
CA LEU A 803 -37.41 -1.01 -4.79
C LEU A 803 -36.00 -1.44 -5.20
N VAL A 804 -35.20 -1.86 -4.24
CA VAL A 804 -33.84 -2.41 -4.43
C VAL A 804 -33.73 -3.79 -3.79
N LEU A 805 -32.77 -4.61 -4.22
CA LEU A 805 -32.45 -5.84 -3.49
C LEU A 805 -31.84 -5.47 -2.15
N ALA A 806 -32.25 -6.15 -1.08
CA ALA A 806 -31.59 -5.99 0.20
C ALA A 806 -30.13 -6.48 0.09
N SER A 807 -29.20 -5.64 0.52
CA SER A 807 -27.79 -6.00 0.59
C SER A 807 -27.58 -7.05 1.69
N GLN A 808 -26.86 -8.14 1.38
CA GLN A 808 -26.52 -9.22 2.34
C GLN A 808 -25.67 -8.76 3.55
N SER A 809 -25.49 -7.45 3.74
CA SER A 809 -24.68 -6.82 4.78
C SER A 809 -25.51 -6.26 5.96
N ASP A 810 -26.83 -6.47 5.98
CA ASP A 810 -27.72 -5.99 7.06
C ASP A 810 -28.06 -7.07 8.12
N ASN A 811 -27.23 -8.13 8.23
CA ASN A 811 -27.25 -9.08 9.35
C ASN A 811 -25.99 -8.98 10.19
#